data_AF-A0A8X6YF19-F1
#
_entry.id   AF-A0A8X6YF19-F1
#
_cell.length_a   1.000
_cell.length_b   1.000
_cell.length_c   1.000
_cell.angle_alpha   90.00
_cell.angle_beta   90.00
_cell.angle_gamma   90.00
#
_symmetry.space_group_name_H-M   'P 1'
#
loop_
_entity.id
_entity.type
_entity.pdbx_description
1 polymer ?
#
loop_
_entity_poly.entity_id
_entity_poly.type
_entity_poly.pdbx_seq_one_letter_code
_entity_poly.pdbx_strand_id
1 'polypeptide(L)'
;MDESPRRIISKESFHNFELCKIFRAFSLWIEDTNLHQPNVCFSALGPNYCCERLKMIINNDQQDWFDLVSTDLLKDDLKQKLHSWESKKKDSFSNQITVESHEKSVQERLLIHLTKNKDFKPLSCPTVINPPMREIENIALSSWNILVELIESKQSIIFDKARFFTELASKLKQLNFNYKNLVPQEVFNEDLWETLTKSCHKGLKCTGPATFKLKVQRYVTNQRISEKIENNRMEHRLAQDQLLNLPVTELCIASIHIENYIRALSKEMENSKGEESLQYKNLGVSLFYHQIEAVNKVITSVKSFTPSRNFFSTSIESLGNVFICNQEEQLCALAKAILKYPEAGELAFDVFNPNVASISVFINLYEIITSTIRFSSPNTVFVLLYKIDLKGILRGKDVNFCDRRKLFKQICKTLLECGSSPSEELQMVHEVLTKHFRITLLFAFPEFYEDAISFVLHGMVRNELAINLWYEILHCFGCSTLKEESTMPAIESALKKYADDVLLPPDQQIFVSSQPVNIKEVVGTLERLHEMFMDERSSHKKSIYEVYEMHVKPFGIFLALLAHSMLCVLNENIYQKQGPNISQLWRLLHISFYPWLHPLKKETCFLFPWSDEQIENARFLFQLFVICLKNFHEKLSGYNCEKSILSYFWSSYVEIYVKSDLRHCYFCVSF
;
A
#
# COMPACT_ATOMS: atom_id res chain seq x y z
N MET A 1 -78.13 26.60 -7.45
CA MET A 1 -77.76 25.27 -7.99
C MET A 1 -76.55 24.81 -7.19
N ASP A 2 -76.81 23.83 -6.32
CA ASP A 2 -75.91 22.94 -5.57
C ASP A 2 -74.53 23.44 -5.15
N GLU A 3 -74.47 24.01 -3.95
CA GLU A 3 -73.28 23.94 -3.09
C GLU A 3 -73.30 22.62 -2.32
N SER A 4 -72.29 21.78 -2.59
CA SER A 4 -72.03 20.53 -1.89
C SER A 4 -71.41 20.77 -0.50
N PRO A 5 -71.74 19.95 0.52
CA PRO A 5 -71.38 20.24 1.90
C PRO A 5 -69.91 19.87 2.17
N ARG A 6 -69.13 20.84 2.66
CA ARG A 6 -67.79 20.63 3.21
C ARG A 6 -67.90 19.74 4.45
N ARG A 7 -67.45 18.49 4.36
CA ARG A 7 -67.28 17.59 5.52
C ARG A 7 -66.26 18.22 6.48
N ILE A 8 -66.72 18.55 7.67
CA ILE A 8 -65.86 18.92 8.80
C ILE A 8 -65.15 17.65 9.26
N ILE A 9 -63.88 17.51 8.88
CA ILE A 9 -62.99 16.43 9.32
C ILE A 9 -62.58 16.74 10.76
N SER A 10 -62.88 15.86 11.72
CA SER A 10 -62.49 16.02 13.12
C SER A 10 -60.96 15.98 13.24
N LYS A 11 -60.37 16.73 14.19
CA LYS A 11 -58.90 16.77 14.42
C LYS A 11 -58.27 15.37 14.59
N GLU A 12 -59.02 14.42 15.15
CA GLU A 12 -58.62 13.02 15.32
C GLU A 12 -58.43 12.28 13.99
N SER A 13 -59.32 12.51 13.03
CA SER A 13 -59.24 11.85 11.72
C SER A 13 -58.09 12.36 10.86
N PHE A 14 -57.64 13.60 11.08
CA PHE A 14 -56.44 14.14 10.45
C PHE A 14 -55.15 13.51 11.01
N HIS A 15 -55.07 13.34 12.34
CA HIS A 15 -53.91 12.71 12.99
C HIS A 15 -53.74 11.23 12.57
N ASN A 16 -54.84 10.47 12.53
CA ASN A 16 -54.80 9.07 12.07
C ASN A 16 -54.38 8.94 10.60
N PHE A 17 -54.76 9.90 9.75
CA PHE A 17 -54.34 9.91 8.34
C PHE A 17 -52.83 10.13 8.17
N GLU A 18 -52.25 11.08 8.92
CA GLU A 18 -50.80 11.31 8.90
C GLU A 18 -50.00 10.13 9.46
N LEU A 19 -50.50 9.44 10.49
CA LEU A 19 -49.90 8.21 11.00
C LEU A 19 -49.91 7.10 9.94
N CYS A 20 -51.04 6.85 9.27
CA CYS A 20 -51.12 5.85 8.20
C CYS A 20 -50.16 6.16 7.05
N LYS A 21 -50.00 7.43 6.69
CA LYS A 21 -49.06 7.88 5.66
C LYS A 21 -47.61 7.58 6.04
N ILE A 22 -47.24 7.76 7.30
CA ILE A 22 -45.89 7.48 7.80
C ILE A 22 -45.62 5.98 7.93
N PHE A 23 -46.56 5.19 8.44
CA PHE A 23 -46.39 3.72 8.47
C PHE A 23 -46.21 3.14 7.07
N ARG A 24 -46.92 3.70 6.08
CA ARG A 24 -46.71 3.33 4.68
C ARG A 24 -45.34 3.74 4.16
N ALA A 25 -44.84 4.91 4.56
CA ALA A 25 -43.48 5.34 4.23
C ALA A 25 -42.42 4.42 4.86
N PHE A 26 -42.61 3.95 6.09
CA PHE A 26 -41.70 2.99 6.73
C PHE A 26 -41.60 1.67 5.95
N SER A 27 -42.73 1.12 5.47
CA SER A 27 -42.73 -0.07 4.61
C SER A 27 -41.86 0.16 3.38
N LEU A 28 -42.03 1.32 2.72
CA LEU A 28 -41.26 1.68 1.53
C LEU A 28 -39.76 1.88 1.83
N TRP A 29 -39.42 2.44 2.99
CA TRP A 29 -38.01 2.63 3.38
C TRP A 29 -37.29 1.31 3.65
N ILE A 30 -37.99 0.31 4.15
CA ILE A 30 -37.45 -1.03 4.43
C ILE A 30 -37.37 -1.86 3.14
N GLU A 31 -38.34 -1.72 2.24
CA GLU A 31 -38.41 -2.50 1.00
C GLU A 31 -37.49 -1.99 -0.12
N ASP A 32 -37.23 -0.69 -0.19
CA ASP A 32 -36.47 -0.07 -1.30
C ASP A 32 -34.95 -0.07 -1.04
N THR A 33 -34.27 -1.07 -1.60
CA THR A 33 -32.82 -1.26 -1.45
C THR A 33 -31.98 -0.14 -2.07
N ASN A 34 -32.56 0.69 -2.94
CA ASN A 34 -31.84 1.81 -3.56
C ASN A 34 -31.53 2.91 -2.55
N LEU A 35 -32.28 3.01 -1.44
CA LEU A 35 -32.05 4.00 -0.37
C LEU A 35 -30.71 3.80 0.37
N HIS A 36 -30.08 2.62 0.24
CA HIS A 36 -28.77 2.31 0.83
C HIS A 36 -27.57 2.74 -0.03
N GLN A 37 -27.79 3.33 -1.21
CA GLN A 37 -26.70 3.82 -2.05
C GLN A 37 -26.18 5.19 -1.58
N PRO A 38 -24.86 5.46 -1.68
CA PRO A 38 -24.24 6.66 -1.09
C PRO A 38 -24.63 8.01 -1.74
N ASN A 39 -25.38 8.02 -2.86
CA ASN A 39 -25.71 9.23 -3.63
C ASN A 39 -27.22 9.37 -3.94
N VAL A 40 -28.11 8.93 -3.04
CA VAL A 40 -29.56 9.04 -3.25
C VAL A 40 -30.01 10.50 -3.11
N CYS A 41 -30.58 11.05 -4.17
CA CYS A 41 -31.17 12.39 -4.16
C CYS A 41 -32.57 12.35 -3.54
N PHE A 42 -32.68 12.67 -2.24
CA PHE A 42 -33.95 12.63 -1.50
C PHE A 42 -35.07 13.50 -2.09
N SER A 43 -34.72 14.57 -2.82
CA SER A 43 -35.69 15.44 -3.49
C SER A 43 -36.28 14.84 -4.77
N ALA A 44 -35.71 13.75 -5.29
CA ALA A 44 -36.23 13.04 -6.46
C ALA A 44 -37.20 11.90 -6.09
N LEU A 45 -37.32 11.57 -4.80
CA LEU A 45 -38.23 10.54 -4.30
C LEU A 45 -39.68 11.05 -4.32
N GLY A 46 -40.63 10.15 -4.56
CA GLY A 46 -42.05 10.48 -4.60
C GLY A 46 -42.57 10.96 -3.23
N PRO A 47 -43.69 11.73 -3.19
CA PRO A 47 -44.22 12.33 -1.96
C PRO A 47 -44.67 11.30 -0.91
N ASN A 48 -44.81 10.03 -1.29
CA ASN A 48 -45.15 8.91 -0.40
C ASN A 48 -43.97 8.47 0.48
N TYR A 49 -42.74 8.87 0.16
CA TYR A 49 -41.53 8.53 0.91
C TYR A 49 -41.27 9.46 2.10
N CYS A 50 -42.08 10.51 2.33
CA CYS A 50 -41.89 11.44 3.45
C CYS A 50 -40.43 11.92 3.59
N CYS A 51 -39.86 12.44 2.50
CA CYS A 51 -38.41 12.65 2.32
C CYS A 51 -37.73 13.49 3.42
N GLU A 52 -38.45 14.44 4.03
CA GLU A 52 -37.93 15.26 5.12
C GLU A 52 -37.59 14.43 6.37
N ARG A 53 -38.48 13.51 6.78
CA ARG A 53 -38.25 12.64 7.93
C ARG A 53 -37.22 11.55 7.64
N LEU A 54 -37.18 11.05 6.40
CA LEU A 54 -36.13 10.12 5.95
C LEU A 54 -34.74 10.76 6.05
N LYS A 55 -34.63 12.03 5.64
CA LYS A 55 -33.38 12.81 5.74
C LYS A 55 -32.93 13.00 7.19
N MET A 56 -33.86 13.20 8.13
CA MET A 56 -33.55 13.29 9.56
C MET A 56 -32.97 11.97 10.10
N ILE A 57 -33.56 10.82 9.75
CA ILE A 57 -33.06 9.50 10.15
C ILE A 57 -31.66 9.23 9.60
N ILE A 58 -31.42 9.52 8.32
CA ILE A 58 -30.12 9.27 7.69
C ILE A 58 -29.02 10.17 8.25
N ASN A 59 -29.38 11.40 8.64
CA ASN A 59 -28.47 12.32 9.33
C ASN A 59 -28.29 12.00 10.82
N ASN A 60 -28.87 10.90 11.31
CA ASN A 60 -28.83 10.46 12.70
C ASN A 60 -29.35 11.52 13.69
N ASP A 61 -30.40 12.24 13.31
CA ASP A 61 -31.08 13.18 14.18
C ASP A 61 -31.91 12.41 15.24
N GLN A 62 -31.65 12.69 16.51
CA GLN A 62 -32.24 12.01 17.67
C GLN A 62 -33.47 12.76 18.22
N GLN A 63 -34.02 13.72 17.47
CA GLN A 63 -35.24 14.41 17.89
C GLN A 63 -36.47 13.47 17.88
N ASP A 64 -37.13 13.37 19.03
CA ASP A 64 -38.37 12.63 19.20
C ASP A 64 -39.53 13.26 18.41
N TRP A 65 -40.28 12.43 17.67
CA TRP A 65 -41.39 12.86 16.81
C TRP A 65 -42.70 13.01 17.60
N PHE A 66 -42.75 14.00 18.50
CA PHE A 66 -43.92 14.28 19.35
C PHE A 66 -45.18 14.68 18.56
N ASP A 67 -45.03 15.09 17.30
CA ASP A 67 -46.11 15.36 16.35
C ASP A 67 -46.91 14.11 15.96
N LEU A 68 -46.33 12.91 16.14
CA LEU A 68 -46.98 11.63 15.90
C LEU A 68 -47.70 11.07 17.13
N VAL A 69 -47.63 11.76 18.26
CA VAL A 69 -48.28 11.37 19.51
C VAL A 69 -49.44 12.33 19.78
N SER A 70 -50.66 11.82 19.78
CA SER A 70 -51.82 12.62 20.17
C SER A 70 -51.77 12.96 21.67
N THR A 71 -51.33 14.18 21.97
CA THR A 71 -51.29 14.71 23.34
C THR A 71 -52.68 14.83 23.97
N ASP A 72 -53.72 14.97 23.16
CA ASP A 72 -55.11 15.05 23.62
C ASP A 72 -55.63 13.67 24.05
N LEU A 73 -55.36 12.61 23.26
CA LEU A 73 -55.69 11.23 23.64
C LEU A 73 -54.94 10.78 24.89
N LEU A 74 -53.66 11.17 25.02
CA LEU A 74 -52.88 10.88 26.23
C LEU A 74 -53.46 11.57 27.47
N LYS A 75 -53.91 12.82 27.35
CA LYS A 75 -54.56 13.54 28.46
C LYS A 75 -55.89 12.91 28.84
N ASP A 76 -56.66 12.45 27.87
CA ASP A 76 -57.95 11.81 28.13
C ASP A 76 -57.77 10.40 28.73
N ASP A 77 -56.82 9.60 28.26
CA ASP A 77 -56.46 8.31 28.89
C ASP A 77 -55.89 8.52 30.30
N LEU A 78 -55.07 9.56 30.52
CA LEU A 78 -54.59 9.95 31.85
C LEU A 78 -55.73 10.34 32.76
N LYS A 79 -56.70 11.15 32.29
CA LYS A 79 -57.90 11.50 33.07
C LYS A 79 -58.74 10.28 33.39
N GLN A 80 -58.91 9.36 32.44
CA GLN A 80 -59.66 8.13 32.64
C GLN A 80 -58.97 7.21 33.67
N LYS A 81 -57.64 7.08 33.59
CA LYS A 81 -56.84 6.32 34.56
C LYS A 81 -56.77 6.99 35.93
N LEU A 82 -56.71 8.33 35.98
CA LEU A 82 -56.81 9.09 37.23
C LEU A 82 -58.18 8.91 37.88
N HIS A 83 -59.28 8.98 37.13
CA HIS A 83 -60.61 8.69 37.65
C HIS A 83 -60.75 7.25 38.14
N SER A 84 -60.22 6.28 37.40
CA SER A 84 -60.13 4.87 37.83
C SER A 84 -59.33 4.71 39.12
N TRP A 85 -58.22 5.42 39.26
CA TRP A 85 -57.36 5.39 40.44
C TRP A 85 -58.01 6.06 41.65
N GLU A 86 -58.63 7.23 41.47
CA GLU A 86 -59.38 7.93 42.51
C GLU A 86 -60.60 7.12 43.00
N SER A 87 -61.29 6.44 42.08
CA SER A 87 -62.38 5.52 42.41
C SER A 87 -61.87 4.37 43.28
N LYS A 88 -60.74 3.74 42.91
CA LYS A 88 -60.13 2.65 43.71
C LYS A 88 -59.57 3.13 45.05
N LYS A 89 -59.12 4.38 45.15
CA LYS A 89 -58.63 4.98 46.39
C LYS A 89 -59.77 5.18 47.40
N LYS A 90 -60.97 5.55 46.95
CA LYS A 90 -62.16 5.65 47.84
C LYS A 90 -62.59 4.30 48.41
N ASP A 91 -62.45 3.21 47.66
CA ASP A 91 -62.76 1.86 48.16
C ASP A 91 -61.67 1.28 49.09
N SER A 92 -60.43 1.77 48.98
CA SER A 92 -59.28 1.25 49.75
C SER A 92 -59.08 1.91 51.12
N PHE A 93 -59.53 3.15 51.31
CA PHE A 93 -59.31 3.91 52.55
C PHE A 93 -60.46 3.84 53.58
N SER A 94 -61.54 3.10 53.30
CA SER A 94 -62.59 2.81 54.29
C SER A 94 -62.18 1.75 55.32
N ASN A 95 -61.13 0.96 55.08
CA ASN A 95 -60.73 -0.15 55.95
C ASN A 95 -59.19 -0.24 56.09
N GLN A 96 -58.56 0.79 56.66
CA GLN A 96 -57.31 0.68 57.46
C GLN A 96 -56.74 2.08 57.74
N ILE A 97 -57.24 2.72 58.80
CA ILE A 97 -56.47 3.73 59.55
C ILE A 97 -56.10 3.08 60.88
N THR A 98 -54.92 2.47 60.92
CA THR A 98 -54.08 2.29 62.12
C THR A 98 -52.65 2.24 61.59
N VAL A 99 -52.05 3.42 61.39
CA VAL A 99 -50.63 3.54 61.07
C VAL A 99 -49.91 3.73 62.39
N GLU A 100 -49.41 2.64 62.97
CA GLU A 100 -48.23 2.70 63.84
C GLU A 100 -46.98 2.73 62.95
N SER A 101 -46.18 3.75 63.18
CA SER A 101 -44.94 4.07 62.48
C SER A 101 -43.84 3.07 62.83
N HIS A 102 -43.48 2.20 61.88
CA HIS A 102 -42.12 1.69 61.79
C HIS A 102 -41.68 1.72 60.33
N GLU A 103 -40.74 2.60 60.01
CA GLU A 103 -40.03 2.61 58.72
C GLU A 103 -39.29 1.28 58.55
N LYS A 104 -39.91 0.34 57.84
CA LYS A 104 -39.23 -0.87 57.39
C LYS A 104 -38.23 -0.52 56.30
N SER A 105 -37.05 -1.12 56.37
CA SER A 105 -35.99 -0.91 55.38
C SER A 105 -36.48 -1.30 53.98
N VAL A 106 -35.90 -0.70 52.95
CA VAL A 106 -36.27 -0.96 51.53
C VAL A 106 -36.19 -2.46 51.21
N GLN A 107 -35.24 -3.17 51.82
CA GLN A 107 -35.02 -4.61 51.66
C GLN A 107 -36.16 -5.44 52.25
N GLU A 108 -36.66 -5.09 53.43
CA GLU A 108 -37.80 -5.78 54.03
C GLU A 108 -39.09 -5.55 53.24
N ARG A 109 -39.28 -4.34 52.70
CA ARG A 109 -40.41 -4.03 51.82
C ARG A 109 -40.36 -4.84 50.53
N LEU A 110 -39.19 -4.97 49.91
CA LEU A 110 -38.97 -5.81 48.73
C LEU A 110 -39.23 -7.28 49.03
N LEU A 111 -38.74 -7.80 50.16
CA LEU A 111 -38.91 -9.20 50.55
C LEU A 111 -40.38 -9.55 50.81
N ILE A 112 -41.14 -8.65 51.43
CA ILE A 112 -42.58 -8.81 51.65
C ILE A 112 -43.35 -8.77 50.31
N HIS A 113 -42.93 -7.92 49.36
CA HIS A 113 -43.55 -7.85 48.04
C HIS A 113 -43.27 -9.10 47.18
N LEU A 114 -42.04 -9.61 47.24
CA LEU A 114 -41.63 -10.84 46.55
C LEU A 114 -42.31 -12.08 47.13
N THR A 115 -42.51 -12.14 48.44
CA THR A 115 -43.17 -13.28 49.11
C THR A 115 -44.69 -13.28 49.00
N LYS A 116 -45.34 -12.12 48.79
CA LYS A 116 -46.79 -12.03 48.50
C LYS A 116 -47.14 -12.40 47.06
N ASN A 117 -46.25 -12.15 46.10
CA ASN A 117 -46.49 -12.44 44.68
C ASN A 117 -45.93 -13.82 44.26
N LYS A 118 -46.44 -14.90 44.88
CA LYS A 118 -46.04 -16.28 44.55
C LYS A 118 -46.67 -16.86 43.27
N ASP A 119 -47.57 -16.11 42.61
CA ASP A 119 -48.30 -16.57 41.43
C ASP A 119 -47.61 -16.26 40.08
N PHE A 120 -46.42 -15.68 40.09
CA PHE A 120 -45.60 -15.65 38.87
C PHE A 120 -44.99 -17.03 38.67
N LYS A 121 -45.57 -17.83 37.77
CA LYS A 121 -44.82 -18.91 37.10
C LYS A 121 -43.50 -18.26 36.65
N PRO A 122 -42.32 -18.74 37.10
CA PRO A 122 -41.08 -18.22 36.57
C PRO A 122 -41.16 -18.37 35.06
N LEU A 123 -40.92 -17.28 34.31
CA LEU A 123 -40.69 -17.42 32.87
C LEU A 123 -39.68 -18.55 32.74
N SER A 124 -40.05 -19.60 32.00
CA SER A 124 -39.15 -20.70 31.72
C SER A 124 -37.88 -20.08 31.16
N CYS A 125 -36.82 -20.10 31.98
CA CYS A 125 -35.50 -19.70 31.53
C CYS A 125 -35.25 -20.51 30.25
N PRO A 126 -34.83 -19.89 29.14
CA PRO A 126 -34.43 -20.66 27.97
C PRO A 126 -33.47 -21.73 28.48
N THR A 127 -33.82 -23.00 28.28
CA THR A 127 -32.98 -24.15 28.62
C THR A 127 -31.54 -23.78 28.33
N VAL A 128 -30.63 -23.95 29.30
CA VAL A 128 -29.20 -23.81 29.09
C VAL A 128 -28.90 -24.53 27.78
N ILE A 129 -28.64 -23.75 26.72
CA ILE A 129 -28.33 -24.31 25.42
C ILE A 129 -26.96 -24.91 25.65
N ASN A 130 -26.92 -26.23 25.87
CA ASN A 130 -25.65 -26.94 25.84
C ASN A 130 -25.01 -26.58 24.50
N PRO A 131 -23.77 -26.05 24.50
CA PRO A 131 -23.11 -25.76 23.24
C PRO A 131 -23.14 -27.06 22.40
N PRO A 132 -23.38 -26.97 21.09
CA PRO A 132 -23.39 -28.13 20.19
C PRO A 132 -21.95 -28.65 20.00
N MET A 133 -21.23 -28.90 21.09
CA MET A 133 -19.84 -29.34 21.09
C MET A 133 -19.79 -30.83 21.36
N ARG A 134 -19.10 -31.54 20.47
CA ARG A 134 -18.45 -32.80 20.82
C ARG A 134 -17.16 -32.47 21.57
N GLU A 135 -16.84 -33.25 22.59
CA GLU A 135 -15.54 -33.21 23.24
C GLU A 135 -14.44 -33.44 22.19
N ILE A 136 -13.34 -32.70 22.32
CA ILE A 136 -12.19 -32.83 21.42
C ILE A 136 -11.64 -34.25 21.58
N GLU A 137 -11.49 -34.97 20.48
CA GLU A 137 -10.86 -36.29 20.51
C GLU A 137 -9.36 -36.10 20.81
N ASN A 138 -8.94 -36.32 22.06
CA ASN A 138 -7.53 -36.16 22.47
C ASN A 138 -6.55 -36.99 21.61
N ILE A 139 -7.02 -38.08 21.00
CA ILE A 139 -6.26 -38.92 20.07
C ILE A 139 -5.83 -38.13 18.82
N ALA A 140 -6.63 -37.15 18.38
CA ALA A 140 -6.30 -36.30 17.24
C ALA A 140 -5.07 -35.43 17.51
N LEU A 141 -4.82 -35.04 18.78
CA LEU A 141 -3.64 -34.25 19.15
C LEU A 141 -2.37 -35.10 19.25
N SER A 142 -2.49 -36.43 19.24
CA SER A 142 -1.35 -37.35 19.35
C SER A 142 -0.70 -37.69 17.99
N SER A 143 -1.39 -37.46 16.86
CA SER A 143 -0.92 -37.86 15.53
C SER A 143 -1.28 -36.84 14.44
N TRP A 144 -0.28 -36.45 13.64
CA TRP A 144 -0.44 -35.54 12.51
C TRP A 144 -1.51 -36.01 11.51
N ASN A 145 -1.50 -37.30 11.15
CA ASN A 145 -2.39 -37.82 10.10
C ASN A 145 -3.86 -37.71 10.50
N ILE A 146 -4.18 -38.02 11.76
CA ILE A 146 -5.54 -37.95 12.29
C ILE A 146 -5.99 -36.49 12.39
N LEU A 147 -5.11 -35.61 12.88
CA LEU A 147 -5.39 -34.18 12.99
C LEU A 147 -5.71 -33.56 11.63
N VAL A 148 -4.88 -33.82 10.62
CA VAL A 148 -5.05 -33.27 9.27
C VAL A 148 -6.33 -33.79 8.64
N GLU A 149 -6.61 -35.09 8.71
CA GLU A 149 -7.82 -35.66 8.11
C GLU A 149 -9.11 -35.03 8.70
N LEU A 150 -9.13 -34.83 10.02
CA LEU A 150 -10.25 -34.17 10.70
C LEU A 150 -10.37 -32.69 10.30
N ILE A 151 -9.25 -31.98 10.17
CA ILE A 151 -9.23 -30.57 9.76
C ILE A 151 -9.64 -30.43 8.29
N GLU A 152 -9.08 -31.23 7.38
CA GLU A 152 -9.43 -31.24 5.94
C GLU A 152 -10.90 -31.57 5.72
N SER A 153 -11.45 -32.51 6.50
CA SER A 153 -12.89 -32.83 6.48
C SER A 153 -13.77 -31.62 6.84
N LYS A 154 -13.34 -30.77 7.77
CA LYS A 154 -14.08 -29.54 8.13
C LYS A 154 -13.79 -28.38 7.18
N GLN A 155 -12.57 -28.24 6.70
CA GLN A 155 -12.19 -27.23 5.71
C GLN A 155 -12.91 -27.43 4.39
N SER A 156 -13.10 -28.67 3.93
CA SER A 156 -13.82 -28.96 2.68
C SER A 156 -15.23 -28.37 2.70
N ILE A 157 -15.94 -28.48 3.83
CA ILE A 157 -17.26 -27.86 4.03
C ILE A 157 -17.17 -26.33 3.85
N ILE A 158 -16.19 -25.68 4.48
CA ILE A 158 -16.00 -24.23 4.38
C ILE A 158 -15.67 -23.82 2.93
N PHE A 159 -14.80 -24.58 2.26
CA PHE A 159 -14.40 -24.34 0.87
C PHE A 159 -15.55 -24.52 -0.11
N ASP A 160 -16.37 -25.56 0.06
CA ASP A 160 -17.52 -25.81 -0.81
C ASP A 160 -18.59 -24.71 -0.68
N LYS A 161 -18.86 -24.25 0.55
CA LYS A 161 -19.79 -23.12 0.76
C LYS A 161 -19.23 -21.80 0.18
N ALA A 162 -17.93 -21.54 0.36
CA ALA A 162 -17.28 -20.37 -0.22
C ALA A 162 -17.30 -20.38 -1.76
N ARG A 163 -17.05 -21.55 -2.37
CA ARG A 163 -17.15 -21.75 -3.82
C ARG A 163 -18.58 -21.51 -4.30
N PHE A 164 -19.56 -22.13 -3.65
CA PHE A 164 -20.98 -21.97 -3.98
C PHE A 164 -21.43 -20.51 -3.89
N PHE A 165 -21.05 -19.79 -2.83
CA PHE A 165 -21.33 -18.35 -2.72
C PHE A 165 -20.71 -17.54 -3.86
N THR A 166 -19.45 -17.83 -4.22
CA THR A 166 -18.72 -17.12 -5.27
C THR A 166 -19.34 -17.35 -6.65
N GLU A 167 -19.77 -18.58 -6.93
CA GLU A 167 -20.50 -18.94 -8.15
C GLU A 167 -21.84 -18.19 -8.23
N LEU A 168 -22.64 -18.18 -7.15
CA LEU A 168 -23.91 -17.45 -7.13
C LEU A 168 -23.72 -15.93 -7.25
N ALA A 169 -22.73 -15.37 -6.56
CA ALA A 169 -22.43 -13.94 -6.63
C ALA A 169 -21.96 -13.51 -8.03
N SER A 170 -21.13 -14.33 -8.68
CA SER A 170 -20.70 -14.07 -10.07
C SER A 170 -21.86 -14.20 -11.06
N LYS A 171 -22.73 -15.21 -10.89
CA LYS A 171 -23.97 -15.37 -11.66
C LYS A 171 -24.89 -14.16 -11.53
N LEU A 172 -25.10 -13.62 -10.32
CA LEU A 172 -25.90 -12.42 -10.12
C LEU A 172 -25.29 -11.18 -10.81
N LYS A 173 -23.97 -11.00 -10.75
CA LYS A 173 -23.29 -9.92 -11.48
C LYS A 173 -23.49 -10.05 -12.99
N GLN A 174 -23.35 -11.26 -13.53
CA GLN A 174 -23.57 -11.53 -14.95
C GLN A 174 -25.03 -11.28 -15.36
N LEU A 175 -26.00 -11.73 -14.57
CA LEU A 175 -27.43 -11.51 -14.84
C LEU A 175 -27.77 -10.02 -14.84
N ASN A 176 -27.22 -9.23 -13.91
CA ASN A 176 -27.42 -7.79 -13.88
C ASN A 176 -26.75 -7.08 -15.05
N PHE A 177 -25.57 -7.52 -15.49
CA PHE A 177 -24.93 -7.01 -16.69
C PHE A 177 -25.78 -7.30 -17.95
N ASN A 178 -26.27 -8.54 -18.08
CA ASN A 178 -27.14 -8.94 -19.18
C ASN A 178 -28.43 -8.12 -19.21
N TYR A 179 -29.06 -7.89 -18.06
CA TYR A 179 -30.23 -7.02 -17.98
C TYR A 179 -29.92 -5.60 -18.45
N LYS A 180 -28.82 -5.00 -17.96
CA LYS A 180 -28.40 -3.65 -18.36
C LYS A 180 -28.22 -3.52 -19.87
N ASN A 181 -27.76 -4.58 -20.53
CA ASN A 181 -27.58 -4.59 -21.99
C ASN A 181 -28.87 -4.87 -22.76
N LEU A 182 -29.81 -5.64 -22.21
CA LEU A 182 -31.07 -6.02 -22.87
C LEU A 182 -32.13 -4.92 -22.79
N VAL A 183 -32.22 -4.19 -21.67
CA VAL A 183 -33.26 -3.15 -21.47
C VAL A 183 -33.28 -2.08 -22.57
N PRO A 184 -32.14 -1.51 -23.02
CA PRO A 184 -32.14 -0.53 -24.12
C PRO A 184 -32.63 -1.08 -25.46
N GLN A 185 -32.61 -2.41 -25.64
CA GLN A 185 -33.01 -3.09 -26.87
C GLN A 185 -34.49 -3.53 -26.85
N GLU A 186 -35.16 -3.37 -25.71
CA GLU A 186 -36.55 -3.75 -25.52
C GLU A 186 -37.50 -2.86 -26.33
N VAL A 187 -37.15 -1.59 -26.48
CA VAL A 187 -37.98 -0.61 -27.20
C VAL A 187 -37.19 -0.04 -28.36
N PHE A 188 -37.79 -0.05 -29.55
CA PHE A 188 -37.26 0.65 -30.71
C PHE A 188 -38.34 1.51 -31.35
N ASN A 189 -37.91 2.52 -32.11
CA ASN A 189 -38.81 3.40 -32.84
C ASN A 189 -39.14 2.75 -34.19
N GLU A 190 -40.43 2.51 -34.42
CA GLU A 190 -40.92 2.07 -35.72
C GLU A 190 -41.67 3.21 -36.41
N ASP A 191 -41.33 3.43 -37.68
CA ASP A 191 -42.00 4.42 -38.52
C ASP A 191 -43.33 3.86 -39.04
N LEU A 192 -44.44 4.39 -38.54
CA LEU A 192 -45.79 4.00 -38.94
C LEU A 192 -46.47 5.13 -39.70
N TRP A 193 -47.22 4.78 -40.75
CA TRP A 193 -48.01 5.74 -41.51
C TRP A 193 -49.43 5.79 -40.97
N GLU A 194 -49.82 6.91 -40.37
CA GLU A 194 -51.18 7.15 -39.92
C GLU A 194 -51.91 8.05 -40.89
N THR A 195 -53.12 7.66 -41.28
CA THR A 195 -53.96 8.48 -42.16
C THR A 195 -54.86 9.35 -41.30
N LEU A 196 -54.58 10.66 -41.27
CA LEU A 196 -55.46 11.63 -40.64
C LEU A 196 -56.41 12.21 -41.68
N THR A 197 -57.70 12.15 -41.36
CA THR A 197 -58.76 12.71 -42.19
C THR A 197 -59.26 13.99 -41.54
N LYS A 198 -59.10 15.13 -42.22
CA LYS A 198 -59.67 16.42 -41.78
C LYS A 198 -60.83 16.79 -42.69
N SER A 199 -62.03 16.79 -42.11
CA SER A 199 -63.25 17.24 -42.78
C SER A 199 -63.34 18.77 -42.74
N CYS A 200 -63.57 19.38 -43.90
CA CYS A 200 -63.83 20.81 -44.01
C CYS A 200 -65.35 21.05 -43.90
N HIS A 201 -65.78 21.75 -42.85
CA HIS A 201 -67.20 22.01 -42.61
C HIS A 201 -67.65 23.42 -43.03
N LYS A 202 -66.77 24.24 -43.62
CA LYS A 202 -67.10 25.62 -44.05
C LYS A 202 -66.42 26.01 -45.36
N GLY A 203 -67.09 25.76 -46.48
CA GLY A 203 -66.72 26.29 -47.80
C GLY A 203 -67.63 25.76 -48.92
N LEU A 204 -68.27 26.66 -49.68
CA LEU A 204 -69.23 26.38 -50.77
C LEU A 204 -68.65 25.63 -51.99
N LYS A 205 -67.35 25.27 -51.98
CA LYS A 205 -66.67 24.47 -53.02
C LYS A 205 -65.62 23.53 -52.39
N CYS A 206 -66.00 22.74 -51.38
CA CYS A 206 -65.12 21.70 -50.85
C CYS A 206 -65.32 20.38 -51.61
N THR A 207 -64.24 19.77 -52.10
CA THR A 207 -64.22 18.49 -52.84
C THR A 207 -64.27 17.24 -51.96
N GLY A 208 -64.39 17.39 -50.64
CA GLY A 208 -64.45 16.29 -49.68
C GLY A 208 -63.39 16.40 -48.57
N PRO A 209 -63.38 15.46 -47.61
CA PRO A 209 -62.40 15.45 -46.52
C PRO A 209 -60.98 15.22 -47.06
N ALA A 210 -60.03 16.04 -46.61
CA ALA A 210 -58.63 15.89 -46.99
C ALA A 210 -57.99 14.80 -46.12
N THR A 211 -57.44 13.77 -46.77
CA THR A 211 -56.69 12.70 -46.13
C THR A 211 -55.20 12.97 -46.26
N PHE A 212 -54.51 13.10 -45.13
CA PHE A 212 -53.06 13.26 -45.08
C PHE A 212 -52.46 12.02 -44.43
N LYS A 213 -51.44 11.43 -45.04
CA LYS A 213 -50.66 10.36 -44.42
C LYS A 213 -49.49 10.99 -43.67
N LEU A 214 -49.51 10.89 -42.35
CA LEU A 214 -48.43 11.31 -41.49
C LEU A 214 -47.53 10.13 -41.17
N LYS A 215 -46.23 10.33 -41.28
CA LYS A 215 -45.23 9.40 -40.77
C LYS A 215 -45.00 9.72 -39.30
N VAL A 216 -45.43 8.81 -38.42
CA VAL A 216 -45.28 8.95 -36.96
C VAL A 216 -44.35 7.86 -36.44
N GLN A 217 -43.46 8.23 -35.53
CA GLN A 217 -42.60 7.27 -34.82
C GLN A 217 -43.33 6.80 -33.57
N ARG A 218 -43.58 5.49 -33.47
CA ARG A 218 -44.13 4.88 -32.26
C ARG A 218 -43.10 4.01 -31.59
N TYR A 219 -43.19 3.96 -30.26
CA TYR A 219 -42.45 3.02 -29.45
C TYR A 219 -43.07 1.63 -29.60
N VAL A 220 -42.30 0.68 -30.13
CA VAL A 220 -42.71 -0.71 -30.28
C VAL A 220 -41.82 -1.59 -29.41
N THR A 221 -42.45 -2.44 -28.61
CA THR A 221 -41.77 -3.38 -27.74
C THR A 221 -41.35 -4.63 -28.52
N ASN A 222 -40.08 -4.97 -28.46
CA ASN A 222 -39.55 -6.20 -29.02
C ASN A 222 -39.86 -7.38 -28.08
N GLN A 223 -40.93 -8.14 -28.39
CA GLN A 223 -41.38 -9.28 -27.58
C GLN A 223 -40.27 -10.30 -27.27
N ARG A 224 -39.36 -10.56 -28.23
CA ARG A 224 -38.24 -11.51 -28.03
C ARG A 224 -37.24 -11.01 -26.99
N ILE A 225 -37.06 -9.69 -26.87
CA ILE A 225 -36.19 -9.09 -25.86
C ILE A 225 -36.90 -9.05 -24.50
N SER A 226 -38.20 -8.71 -24.47
CA SER A 226 -39.00 -8.76 -23.24
C SER A 226 -39.01 -10.17 -22.61
N GLU A 227 -39.16 -11.23 -23.40
CA GLU A 227 -39.07 -12.62 -22.91
C GLU A 227 -37.69 -12.93 -22.30
N LYS A 228 -36.60 -12.46 -22.94
CA LYS A 228 -35.24 -12.62 -22.42
C LYS A 228 -35.03 -11.85 -21.11
N ILE A 229 -35.63 -10.67 -21.00
CA ILE A 229 -35.59 -9.85 -19.77
C ILE A 229 -36.32 -10.58 -18.63
N GLU A 230 -37.51 -11.13 -18.89
CA GLU A 230 -38.27 -11.86 -17.87
C GLU A 230 -37.53 -13.12 -17.42
N ASN A 231 -36.99 -13.91 -18.35
CA ASN A 231 -36.19 -15.09 -18.01
C ASN A 231 -34.94 -14.72 -17.19
N ASN A 232 -34.23 -13.65 -17.56
CA ASN A 232 -33.09 -13.14 -16.80
C ASN A 232 -33.48 -12.76 -15.37
N ARG A 233 -34.63 -12.09 -15.19
CA ARG A 233 -35.12 -11.66 -13.88
C ARG A 233 -35.62 -12.83 -13.03
N MET A 234 -36.21 -13.85 -13.65
CA MET A 234 -36.56 -15.09 -12.98
C MET A 234 -35.30 -15.81 -12.46
N GLU A 235 -34.28 -15.99 -13.30
CA GLU A 235 -33.02 -16.60 -12.89
C GLU A 235 -32.31 -15.79 -11.79
N HIS A 236 -32.41 -14.46 -11.84
CA HIS A 236 -31.86 -13.58 -10.81
C HIS A 236 -32.54 -13.81 -9.46
N ARG A 237 -33.89 -13.89 -9.43
CA ARG A 237 -34.63 -14.17 -8.19
C ARG A 237 -34.29 -15.54 -7.62
N LEU A 238 -34.15 -16.56 -8.46
CA LEU A 238 -33.74 -17.90 -8.03
C LEU A 238 -32.35 -17.91 -7.40
N ALA A 239 -31.36 -17.26 -8.04
CA ALA A 239 -30.01 -17.16 -7.49
C ALA A 239 -29.98 -16.33 -6.19
N GLN A 240 -30.81 -15.31 -6.08
CA GLN A 240 -30.94 -14.49 -4.87
C GLN A 240 -31.55 -15.29 -3.71
N ASP A 241 -32.61 -16.05 -3.96
CA ASP A 241 -33.23 -16.90 -2.94
C ASP A 241 -32.28 -17.98 -2.42
N GLN A 242 -31.48 -18.59 -3.31
CA GLN A 242 -30.43 -19.54 -2.94
C GLN A 242 -29.35 -18.93 -2.03
N LEU A 243 -29.01 -17.64 -2.21
CA LEU A 243 -28.07 -16.94 -1.33
C LEU A 243 -28.68 -16.60 0.02
N LEU A 244 -29.94 -16.17 0.07
CA LEU A 244 -30.63 -15.85 1.32
C LEU A 244 -30.82 -17.10 2.19
N ASN A 245 -31.01 -18.26 1.56
CA ASN A 245 -31.21 -19.55 2.23
C ASN A 245 -29.90 -20.34 2.42
N LEU A 246 -28.72 -19.70 2.29
CA LEU A 246 -27.43 -20.38 2.47
C LEU A 246 -27.31 -20.91 3.92
N PRO A 247 -27.07 -22.21 4.13
CA PRO A 247 -27.01 -22.79 5.47
C PRO A 247 -25.71 -22.38 6.19
N VAL A 248 -25.76 -21.31 6.97
CA VAL A 248 -24.60 -20.76 7.71
C VAL A 248 -24.20 -21.64 8.90
N THR A 249 -25.14 -22.41 9.46
CA THR A 249 -24.91 -23.21 10.68
C THR A 249 -23.80 -24.25 10.52
N GLU A 250 -23.75 -24.95 9.38
CA GLU A 250 -22.71 -25.95 9.09
C GLU A 250 -21.31 -25.31 9.04
N LEU A 251 -21.24 -24.09 8.49
CA LEU A 251 -20.00 -23.33 8.40
C LEU A 251 -19.51 -22.89 9.79
N CYS A 252 -20.42 -22.40 10.64
CA CYS A 252 -20.09 -22.04 12.02
C CYS A 252 -19.59 -23.26 12.80
N ILE A 253 -20.27 -24.40 12.69
CA ILE A 253 -19.87 -25.64 13.37
C ILE A 253 -18.48 -26.08 12.89
N ALA A 254 -18.24 -26.12 11.58
CA ALA A 254 -16.94 -26.49 11.02
C ALA A 254 -15.80 -25.54 11.48
N SER A 255 -16.07 -24.23 11.48
CA SER A 255 -15.11 -23.20 11.91
C SER A 255 -14.74 -23.36 13.39
N ILE A 256 -15.75 -23.53 14.26
CA ILE A 256 -15.56 -23.74 15.70
C ILE A 256 -14.77 -25.02 15.97
N HIS A 257 -15.00 -26.10 15.22
CA HIS A 257 -14.24 -27.34 15.38
C HIS A 257 -12.76 -27.13 15.11
N ILE A 258 -12.39 -26.46 14.00
CA ILE A 258 -10.99 -26.17 13.67
C ILE A 258 -10.38 -25.26 14.74
N GLU A 259 -11.09 -24.21 15.16
CA GLU A 259 -10.61 -23.29 16.20
C GLU A 259 -10.39 -23.99 17.55
N ASN A 260 -11.26 -24.93 17.91
CA ASN A 260 -11.11 -25.74 19.10
C ASN A 260 -9.89 -26.66 19.02
N TYR A 261 -9.60 -27.27 17.87
CA TYR A 261 -8.36 -28.04 17.69
C TYR A 261 -7.12 -27.17 17.83
N ILE A 262 -7.11 -25.96 17.24
CA ILE A 262 -6.00 -25.00 17.38
C ILE A 262 -5.83 -24.62 18.85
N ARG A 263 -6.91 -24.25 19.54
CA ARG A 263 -6.89 -23.86 20.96
C ARG A 263 -6.43 -25.00 21.87
N ALA A 264 -6.89 -26.23 21.62
CA ALA A 264 -6.46 -27.39 22.40
C ALA A 264 -4.98 -27.69 22.18
N LEU A 265 -4.49 -27.61 20.93
CA LEU A 265 -3.08 -27.78 20.64
C LEU A 265 -2.21 -26.72 21.36
N SER A 266 -2.64 -25.45 21.38
CA SER A 266 -1.96 -24.40 22.15
C SER A 266 -1.95 -24.69 23.65
N LYS A 267 -3.08 -25.15 24.21
CA LYS A 267 -3.19 -25.47 25.63
C LYS A 267 -2.33 -26.68 26.05
N GLU A 268 -2.30 -27.74 25.24
CA GLU A 268 -1.45 -28.90 25.50
C GLU A 268 0.04 -28.56 25.40
N MET A 269 0.42 -27.67 24.47
CA MET A 269 1.80 -27.16 24.39
C MET A 269 2.21 -26.41 25.67
N GLU A 270 1.32 -25.58 26.23
CA GLU A 270 1.59 -24.82 27.48
C GLU A 270 1.65 -25.71 28.73
N ASN A 271 0.83 -26.76 28.78
CA ASN A 271 0.75 -27.66 29.94
C ASN A 271 1.87 -28.72 29.96
N SER A 272 2.36 -29.14 28.79
CA SER A 272 3.41 -30.15 28.67
C SER A 272 4.82 -29.54 28.81
N LYS A 273 5.79 -30.37 29.24
CA LYS A 273 7.21 -29.97 29.38
C LYS A 273 8.11 -31.02 28.72
N GLY A 274 9.21 -30.58 28.13
CA GLY A 274 10.19 -31.47 27.51
C GLY A 274 9.82 -31.89 26.09
N GLU A 275 9.98 -33.18 25.77
CA GLU A 275 9.80 -33.72 24.41
C GLU A 275 8.35 -33.63 23.90
N GLU A 276 7.35 -33.81 24.77
CA GLU A 276 5.94 -33.70 24.41
C GLU A 276 5.58 -32.28 23.94
N SER A 277 6.11 -31.24 24.61
CA SER A 277 5.90 -29.84 24.21
C SER A 277 6.51 -29.55 22.84
N LEU A 278 7.69 -30.13 22.54
CA LEU A 278 8.32 -30.01 21.22
C LEU A 278 7.50 -30.72 20.13
N GLN A 279 6.89 -31.87 20.44
CA GLN A 279 6.00 -32.57 19.53
C GLN A 279 4.75 -31.73 19.20
N TYR A 280 4.08 -31.14 20.20
CA TYR A 280 2.94 -30.25 19.97
C TYR A 280 3.33 -29.00 19.19
N LYS A 281 4.52 -28.43 19.47
CA LYS A 281 5.07 -27.31 18.69
C LYS A 281 5.26 -27.70 17.22
N ASN A 282 5.88 -28.84 16.94
CA ASN A 282 6.09 -29.32 15.57
C ASN A 282 4.77 -29.60 14.84
N LEU A 283 3.77 -30.14 15.53
CA LEU A 283 2.42 -30.30 15.00
C LEU A 283 1.79 -28.94 14.65
N GLY A 284 1.92 -27.93 15.52
CA GLY A 284 1.40 -26.59 15.29
C GLY A 284 2.08 -25.89 14.11
N VAL A 285 3.40 -26.01 13.98
CA VAL A 285 4.17 -25.51 12.82
C VAL A 285 3.72 -26.19 11.53
N SER A 286 3.57 -27.52 11.55
CA SER A 286 3.11 -28.28 10.39
C SER A 286 1.68 -27.88 9.99
N LEU A 287 0.80 -27.68 10.98
CA LEU A 287 -0.56 -27.24 10.76
C LEU A 287 -0.62 -25.84 10.16
N PHE A 288 0.23 -24.91 10.61
CA PHE A 288 0.33 -23.57 10.05
C PHE A 288 0.66 -23.59 8.55
N TYR A 289 1.70 -24.31 8.14
CA TYR A 289 2.08 -24.41 6.73
C TYR A 289 1.03 -25.14 5.89
N HIS A 290 0.41 -26.17 6.46
CA HIS A 290 -0.70 -26.88 5.83
C HIS A 290 -1.92 -25.97 5.60
N GLN A 291 -2.26 -25.11 6.55
CA GLN A 291 -3.34 -24.12 6.40
C GLN A 291 -3.06 -23.14 5.24
N ILE A 292 -1.84 -22.61 5.15
CA ILE A 292 -1.45 -21.72 4.03
C ILE A 292 -1.60 -22.46 2.69
N GLU A 293 -1.11 -23.69 2.60
CA GLU A 293 -1.21 -24.48 1.37
C GLU A 293 -2.67 -24.82 1.01
N ALA A 294 -3.49 -25.21 1.99
CA ALA A 294 -4.90 -25.53 1.80
C ALA A 294 -5.68 -24.30 1.30
N VAL A 295 -5.48 -23.14 1.93
CA VAL A 295 -6.12 -21.88 1.54
C VAL A 295 -5.68 -21.45 0.14
N ASN A 296 -4.40 -21.61 -0.20
CA ASN A 296 -3.88 -21.26 -1.53
C ASN A 296 -4.63 -22.01 -2.67
N LYS A 297 -5.02 -23.27 -2.46
CA LYS A 297 -5.77 -24.05 -3.47
C LYS A 297 -7.16 -23.46 -3.78
N VAL A 298 -7.73 -22.67 -2.88
CA VAL A 298 -9.13 -22.17 -2.96
C VAL A 298 -9.20 -20.64 -2.78
N ILE A 299 -8.08 -19.94 -2.92
CA ILE A 299 -7.95 -18.54 -2.52
C ILE A 299 -8.94 -17.60 -3.22
N THR A 300 -9.25 -17.85 -4.50
CA THR A 300 -10.21 -17.05 -5.27
C THR A 300 -11.60 -17.07 -4.63
N SER A 301 -12.06 -18.24 -4.18
CA SER A 301 -13.37 -18.40 -3.54
C SER A 301 -13.37 -17.91 -2.09
N VAL A 302 -12.23 -18.02 -1.39
CA VAL A 302 -12.07 -17.51 -0.02
C VAL A 302 -12.05 -15.99 0.00
N LYS A 303 -11.35 -15.33 -0.94
CA LYS A 303 -11.24 -13.87 -1.03
C LYS A 303 -12.60 -13.19 -1.28
N SER A 304 -13.45 -13.79 -2.10
CA SER A 304 -14.81 -13.29 -2.41
C SER A 304 -15.81 -13.48 -1.28
N PHE A 305 -15.60 -14.46 -0.40
CA PHE A 305 -16.50 -14.75 0.72
C PHE A 305 -15.90 -14.31 2.05
N THR A 306 -16.36 -13.15 2.55
CA THR A 306 -15.77 -12.49 3.73
C THR A 306 -15.71 -13.39 4.99
N PRO A 307 -16.74 -14.20 5.33
CA PRO A 307 -16.67 -15.08 6.50
C PRO A 307 -15.53 -16.09 6.46
N SER A 308 -15.30 -16.76 5.32
CA SER A 308 -14.18 -17.71 5.20
C SER A 308 -12.84 -16.98 5.22
N ARG A 309 -12.73 -15.82 4.54
CA ARG A 309 -11.52 -14.99 4.59
C ARG A 309 -11.13 -14.62 6.02
N ASN A 310 -12.09 -14.10 6.79
CA ASN A 310 -11.84 -13.70 8.17
C ASN A 310 -11.47 -14.91 9.05
N PHE A 311 -12.18 -16.03 8.90
CA PHE A 311 -11.87 -17.27 9.63
C PHE A 311 -10.45 -17.77 9.35
N PHE A 312 -10.02 -17.84 8.09
CA PHE A 312 -8.67 -18.29 7.77
C PHE A 312 -7.60 -17.27 8.19
N SER A 313 -7.90 -15.97 8.10
CA SER A 313 -7.04 -14.91 8.64
C SER A 313 -6.80 -15.10 10.14
N THR A 314 -7.87 -15.25 10.93
CA THR A 314 -7.75 -15.44 12.39
C THR A 314 -7.11 -16.79 12.75
N SER A 315 -7.36 -17.84 11.98
CA SER A 315 -6.78 -19.16 12.21
C SER A 315 -5.28 -19.18 11.94
N ILE A 316 -4.84 -18.58 10.83
CA ILE A 316 -3.42 -18.45 10.48
C ILE A 316 -2.71 -17.51 11.45
N GLU A 317 -3.35 -16.41 11.84
CA GLU A 317 -2.81 -15.49 12.85
C GLU A 317 -2.66 -16.19 14.21
N SER A 318 -3.67 -16.94 14.68
CA SER A 318 -3.60 -17.66 15.95
C SER A 318 -2.51 -18.72 15.93
N LEU A 319 -2.39 -19.52 14.87
CA LEU A 319 -1.32 -20.50 14.71
C LEU A 319 0.05 -19.82 14.60
N GLY A 320 0.13 -18.74 13.84
CA GLY A 320 1.34 -17.98 13.63
C GLY A 320 1.86 -17.36 14.92
N ASN A 321 1.01 -16.69 15.68
CA ASN A 321 1.37 -16.03 16.93
C ASN A 321 1.87 -17.01 18.00
N VAL A 322 1.28 -18.21 18.08
CA VAL A 322 1.64 -19.21 19.08
C VAL A 322 2.89 -20.01 18.67
N PHE A 323 2.96 -20.47 17.41
CA PHE A 323 3.95 -21.47 17.00
C PHE A 323 5.11 -20.94 16.14
N ILE A 324 4.93 -19.79 15.46
CA ILE A 324 5.90 -19.28 14.46
C ILE A 324 6.51 -17.94 14.86
N CYS A 325 5.72 -17.03 15.42
CA CYS A 325 6.13 -15.68 15.73
C CYS A 325 7.30 -15.69 16.73
N ASN A 326 8.31 -14.87 16.46
CA ASN A 326 9.55 -14.78 17.23
C ASN A 326 10.37 -16.09 17.32
N GLN A 327 10.08 -17.10 16.49
CA GLN A 327 10.88 -18.32 16.38
C GLN A 327 11.87 -18.18 15.21
N GLU A 328 13.15 -18.01 15.53
CA GLU A 328 14.19 -17.80 14.52
C GLU A 328 14.29 -18.93 13.48
N GLU A 329 14.17 -20.18 13.93
CA GLU A 329 14.26 -21.39 13.09
C GLU A 329 13.21 -21.41 11.96
N GLN A 330 12.07 -20.75 12.17
CA GLN A 330 10.94 -20.78 11.23
C GLN A 330 10.96 -19.61 10.25
N LEU A 331 11.80 -18.58 10.45
CA LEU A 331 11.77 -17.36 9.61
C LEU A 331 12.08 -17.64 8.14
N CYS A 332 13.10 -18.45 7.86
CA CYS A 332 13.45 -18.82 6.49
C CYS A 332 12.36 -19.69 5.84
N ALA A 333 11.77 -20.61 6.60
CA ALA A 333 10.69 -21.47 6.11
C ALA A 333 9.41 -20.65 5.84
N LEU A 334 9.09 -19.70 6.72
CA LEU A 334 7.97 -18.77 6.58
C LEU A 334 8.13 -17.89 5.34
N ALA A 335 9.31 -17.28 5.13
CA ALA A 335 9.58 -16.48 3.96
C ALA A 335 9.43 -17.29 2.66
N LYS A 336 9.97 -18.52 2.62
CA LYS A 336 9.79 -19.43 1.47
C LYS A 336 8.32 -19.76 1.22
N ALA A 337 7.53 -20.02 2.26
CA ALA A 337 6.11 -20.30 2.13
C ALA A 337 5.32 -19.09 1.57
N ILE A 338 5.58 -17.90 2.09
CA ILE A 338 4.96 -16.64 1.62
C ILE A 338 5.33 -16.37 0.16
N LEU A 339 6.59 -16.55 -0.22
CA LEU A 339 7.07 -16.33 -1.59
C LEU A 339 6.53 -17.37 -2.59
N LYS A 340 6.32 -18.61 -2.13
CA LYS A 340 5.75 -19.71 -2.94
C LYS A 340 4.25 -19.52 -3.17
N TYR A 341 3.53 -18.97 -2.20
CA TYR A 341 2.08 -18.78 -2.24
C TYR A 341 1.72 -17.30 -1.98
N PRO A 342 1.96 -16.37 -2.91
CA PRO A 342 1.83 -14.93 -2.66
C PRO A 342 0.47 -14.51 -2.09
N GLU A 343 -0.62 -15.02 -2.67
CA GLU A 343 -1.98 -14.62 -2.29
C GLU A 343 -2.43 -15.18 -0.94
N ALA A 344 -2.04 -16.41 -0.59
CA ALA A 344 -2.33 -16.99 0.73
C ALA A 344 -1.34 -16.49 1.78
N GLY A 345 -0.10 -16.21 1.38
CA GLY A 345 0.97 -15.65 2.20
C GLY A 345 0.67 -14.25 2.72
N GLU A 346 -0.21 -13.49 2.06
CA GLU A 346 -0.74 -12.22 2.58
C GLU A 346 -1.32 -12.36 3.99
N LEU A 347 -1.98 -13.49 4.29
CA LEU A 347 -2.56 -13.77 5.61
C LEU A 347 -1.49 -14.00 6.70
N ALA A 348 -0.26 -14.29 6.30
CA ALA A 348 0.86 -14.58 7.19
C ALA A 348 1.83 -13.40 7.34
N PHE A 349 1.56 -12.24 6.72
CA PHE A 349 2.47 -11.10 6.79
C PHE A 349 2.70 -10.63 8.22
N ASP A 350 1.67 -10.57 9.06
CA ASP A 350 1.78 -10.06 10.45
C ASP A 350 2.55 -11.00 11.39
N VAL A 351 2.64 -12.27 11.03
CA VAL A 351 3.46 -13.28 11.73
C VAL A 351 4.95 -13.11 11.41
N PHE A 352 5.28 -12.54 10.25
CA PHE A 352 6.66 -12.38 9.81
C PHE A 352 7.37 -11.24 10.56
N ASN A 353 8.27 -11.61 11.47
CA ASN A 353 9.11 -10.68 12.24
C ASN A 353 10.61 -10.96 12.01
N PRO A 354 11.25 -10.36 11.00
CA PRO A 354 12.65 -10.61 10.66
C PRO A 354 13.65 -10.04 11.68
N ASN A 355 13.21 -9.10 12.56
CA ASN A 355 14.10 -8.35 13.44
C ASN A 355 14.64 -9.19 14.62
N VAL A 356 13.97 -10.30 14.94
CA VAL A 356 14.39 -11.24 15.99
C VAL A 356 15.59 -12.09 15.53
N ALA A 357 15.72 -12.39 14.23
CA ALA A 357 16.71 -13.31 13.67
C ALA A 357 18.16 -12.97 14.08
N SER A 358 18.98 -13.97 14.41
CA SER A 358 20.43 -13.77 14.50
C SER A 358 21.00 -13.34 13.14
N ILE A 359 22.21 -12.80 13.14
CA ILE A 359 22.86 -12.27 11.93
C ILE A 359 22.97 -13.33 10.82
N SER A 360 23.29 -14.58 11.18
CA SER A 360 23.47 -15.66 10.21
C SER A 360 22.16 -16.04 9.52
N VAL A 361 21.07 -16.17 10.29
CA VAL A 361 19.73 -16.44 9.76
C VAL A 361 19.21 -15.25 8.98
N PHE A 362 19.47 -14.02 9.44
CA PHE A 362 19.10 -12.80 8.72
C PHE A 362 19.72 -12.73 7.31
N ILE A 363 21.02 -13.02 7.17
CA ILE A 363 21.69 -13.00 5.86
C ILE A 363 21.08 -14.03 4.91
N ASN A 364 20.85 -15.25 5.40
CA ASN A 364 20.20 -16.31 4.62
C ASN A 364 18.76 -15.92 4.22
N LEU A 365 18.01 -15.34 5.15
CA LEU A 365 16.67 -14.82 4.90
C LEU A 365 16.68 -13.73 3.83
N TYR A 366 17.62 -12.78 3.91
CA TYR A 366 17.77 -11.71 2.93
C TYR A 366 18.11 -12.28 1.54
N GLU A 367 18.99 -13.28 1.47
CA GLU A 367 19.34 -13.98 0.22
C GLU A 367 18.12 -14.71 -0.39
N ILE A 368 17.30 -15.38 0.42
CA ILE A 368 16.05 -16.03 -0.03
C ILE A 368 15.07 -15.01 -0.62
N ILE A 369 14.85 -13.88 0.07
CA ILE A 369 13.91 -12.85 -0.39
C ILE A 369 14.41 -12.21 -1.69
N THR A 370 15.71 -11.92 -1.77
CA THR A 370 16.28 -11.23 -2.93
C THR A 370 16.45 -12.13 -4.15
N SER A 371 16.76 -13.41 -3.98
CA SER A 371 16.90 -14.36 -5.10
C SER A 371 15.57 -14.66 -5.83
N THR A 372 14.43 -14.34 -5.21
CA THR A 372 13.09 -14.64 -5.75
C THR A 372 12.42 -13.44 -6.43
N ILE A 373 13.08 -12.28 -6.51
CA ILE A 373 12.52 -11.05 -7.09
C ILE A 373 11.98 -11.23 -8.51
N ARG A 374 12.65 -12.04 -9.34
CA ARG A 374 12.22 -12.30 -10.73
C ARG A 374 11.14 -13.36 -10.86
N PHE A 375 10.89 -14.15 -9.81
CA PHE A 375 10.04 -15.34 -9.86
C PHE A 375 8.77 -15.22 -9.01
N SER A 376 8.72 -14.27 -8.08
CA SER A 376 7.61 -14.04 -7.15
C SER A 376 6.97 -12.67 -7.40
N SER A 377 5.80 -12.44 -6.79
CA SER A 377 5.10 -11.14 -6.83
C SER A 377 5.97 -10.03 -6.24
N PRO A 378 6.25 -8.93 -6.98
CA PRO A 378 7.00 -7.77 -6.47
C PRO A 378 6.41 -7.19 -5.19
N ASN A 379 5.08 -7.17 -5.05
CA ASN A 379 4.39 -6.69 -3.85
C ASN A 379 4.74 -7.52 -2.61
N THR A 380 4.79 -8.85 -2.76
CA THR A 380 5.13 -9.77 -1.67
C THR A 380 6.58 -9.55 -1.22
N VAL A 381 7.51 -9.46 -2.17
CA VAL A 381 8.94 -9.16 -1.88
C VAL A 381 9.07 -7.81 -1.19
N PHE A 382 8.38 -6.78 -1.69
CA PHE A 382 8.39 -5.44 -1.11
C PHE A 382 7.96 -5.48 0.36
N VAL A 383 6.83 -6.12 0.68
CA VAL A 383 6.34 -6.20 2.07
C VAL A 383 7.35 -6.91 2.98
N LEU A 384 7.94 -8.01 2.51
CA LEU A 384 8.95 -8.75 3.28
C LEU A 384 10.21 -7.92 3.54
N LEU A 385 10.72 -7.20 2.53
CA LEU A 385 11.88 -6.33 2.68
C LEU A 385 11.56 -5.11 3.56
N TYR A 386 10.35 -4.54 3.45
CA TYR A 386 9.94 -3.36 4.20
C TYR A 386 9.83 -3.64 5.72
N LYS A 387 9.48 -4.88 6.11
CA LYS A 387 9.43 -5.28 7.53
C LYS A 387 10.81 -5.40 8.20
N ILE A 388 11.90 -5.32 7.43
CA ILE A 388 13.27 -5.40 7.95
C ILE A 388 13.71 -4.02 8.48
N ASP A 389 13.92 -3.91 9.79
CA ASP A 389 14.61 -2.76 10.38
C ASP A 389 16.13 -2.96 10.31
N LEU A 390 16.68 -2.73 9.12
CA LEU A 390 18.12 -2.90 8.89
C LEU A 390 18.98 -2.01 9.80
N LYS A 391 18.51 -0.79 10.10
CA LYS A 391 19.24 0.14 10.97
C LYS A 391 19.29 -0.38 12.42
N GLY A 392 18.17 -0.90 12.92
CA GLY A 392 18.09 -1.55 14.23
C GLY A 392 18.97 -2.80 14.32
N ILE A 393 18.93 -3.66 13.30
CA ILE A 393 19.73 -4.90 13.25
C ILE A 393 21.23 -4.59 13.27
N LEU A 394 21.70 -3.64 12.45
CA LEU A 394 23.11 -3.28 12.38
C LEU A 394 23.62 -2.62 13.69
N ARG A 395 22.79 -1.83 14.36
CA ARG A 395 23.17 -1.14 15.62
C ARG A 395 23.07 -2.04 16.86
N GLY A 396 22.08 -2.93 16.89
CA GLY A 396 21.77 -3.73 18.07
C GLY A 396 22.54 -5.04 18.16
N LYS A 397 23.15 -5.50 17.07
CA LYS A 397 23.92 -6.74 17.01
C LYS A 397 25.31 -6.40 16.51
N ASP A 398 26.37 -6.80 17.22
CA ASP A 398 27.76 -6.63 16.77
C ASP A 398 28.02 -7.49 15.52
N VAL A 399 27.55 -7.02 14.36
CA VAL A 399 27.70 -7.72 13.08
C VAL A 399 29.16 -7.71 12.69
N ASN A 400 29.78 -8.87 12.49
CA ASN A 400 31.18 -8.94 12.05
C ASN A 400 31.35 -8.37 10.62
N PHE A 401 32.58 -8.01 10.27
CA PHE A 401 32.90 -7.42 8.96
C PHE A 401 32.50 -8.31 7.77
N CYS A 402 32.78 -9.61 7.84
CA CYS A 402 32.49 -10.56 6.76
C CYS A 402 30.99 -10.61 6.43
N ASP A 403 30.16 -10.61 7.46
CA ASP A 403 28.70 -10.68 7.36
C ASP A 403 28.11 -9.36 6.87
N ARG A 404 28.62 -8.21 7.36
CA ARG A 404 28.27 -6.90 6.80
C ARG A 404 28.60 -6.81 5.31
N ARG A 405 29.79 -7.30 4.90
CA ARG A 405 30.23 -7.29 3.51
C ARG A 405 29.40 -8.21 2.62
N LYS A 406 29.04 -9.40 3.09
CA LYS A 406 28.13 -10.31 2.39
C LYS A 406 26.77 -9.66 2.14
N LEU A 407 26.19 -9.05 3.18
CA LEU A 407 24.92 -8.33 3.06
C LEU A 407 25.00 -7.20 2.05
N PHE A 408 26.05 -6.36 2.13
CA PHE A 408 26.26 -5.26 1.19
C PHE A 408 26.35 -5.76 -0.27
N LYS A 409 27.17 -6.79 -0.52
CA LYS A 409 27.29 -7.40 -1.85
C LYS A 409 25.98 -7.98 -2.36
N GLN A 410 25.19 -8.59 -1.48
CA GLN A 410 23.86 -9.12 -1.85
C GLN A 410 22.93 -7.97 -2.26
N ILE A 411 22.85 -6.88 -1.49
CA ILE A 411 22.05 -5.69 -1.84
C ILE A 411 22.47 -5.14 -3.22
N CYS A 412 23.77 -4.95 -3.43
CA CYS A 412 24.32 -4.48 -4.69
C CYS A 412 23.94 -5.39 -5.86
N LYS A 413 24.16 -6.71 -5.73
CA LYS A 413 23.79 -7.69 -6.76
C LYS A 413 22.30 -7.58 -7.12
N THR A 414 21.44 -7.52 -6.11
CA THR A 414 19.99 -7.43 -6.30
C THR A 414 19.55 -6.13 -6.96
N LEU A 415 20.20 -5.00 -6.66
CA LEU A 415 19.95 -3.73 -7.35
C LEU A 415 20.26 -3.80 -8.85
N LEU A 416 21.35 -4.48 -9.26
CA LEU A 416 21.62 -4.70 -10.69
C LEU A 416 20.60 -5.63 -11.34
N GLU A 417 20.08 -6.61 -10.60
CA GLU A 417 19.05 -7.53 -11.10
C GLU A 417 17.73 -6.81 -11.42
N CYS A 418 17.44 -5.68 -10.76
CA CYS A 418 16.30 -4.81 -11.07
C CYS A 418 16.46 -4.00 -12.38
N GLY A 419 17.71 -3.78 -12.83
CA GLY A 419 18.03 -3.04 -14.05
C GLY A 419 18.06 -1.52 -13.90
N SER A 420 18.41 -0.83 -15.00
CA SER A 420 18.63 0.63 -15.03
C SER A 420 17.35 1.46 -14.99
N SER A 421 16.23 0.90 -15.44
CA SER A 421 14.89 1.48 -15.34
C SER A 421 13.93 0.42 -14.80
N PRO A 422 13.74 0.33 -13.48
CA PRO A 422 12.82 -0.65 -12.91
C PRO A 422 11.39 -0.38 -13.41
N SER A 423 10.65 -1.44 -13.72
CA SER A 423 9.22 -1.34 -14.07
C SER A 423 8.41 -0.74 -12.92
N GLU A 424 7.23 -0.18 -13.20
CA GLU A 424 6.34 0.40 -12.18
C GLU A 424 6.09 -0.56 -11.00
N GLU A 425 6.00 -1.87 -11.27
CA GLU A 425 5.80 -2.90 -10.24
C GLU A 425 7.06 -3.15 -9.38
N LEU A 426 8.26 -3.06 -9.97
CA LEU A 426 9.54 -3.28 -9.29
C LEU A 426 10.08 -2.03 -8.60
N GLN A 427 9.52 -0.86 -8.91
CA GLN A 427 9.97 0.43 -8.38
C GLN A 427 9.95 0.44 -6.84
N MET A 428 8.87 -0.06 -6.21
CA MET A 428 8.77 -0.11 -4.75
C MET A 428 9.86 -0.99 -4.11
N VAL A 429 10.18 -2.13 -4.74
CA VAL A 429 11.26 -3.03 -4.29
C VAL A 429 12.61 -2.33 -4.43
N HIS A 430 12.84 -1.68 -5.57
CA HIS A 430 14.06 -0.94 -5.86
C HIS A 430 14.30 0.20 -4.86
N GLU A 431 13.25 0.96 -4.49
CA GLU A 431 13.34 2.03 -3.49
C GLU A 431 13.74 1.51 -2.09
N VAL A 432 13.17 0.37 -1.66
CA VAL A 432 13.55 -0.26 -0.38
C VAL A 432 14.98 -0.75 -0.42
N LEU A 433 15.41 -1.41 -1.50
CA LEU A 433 16.80 -1.85 -1.68
C LEU A 433 17.77 -0.67 -1.71
N THR A 434 17.40 0.43 -2.36
CA THR A 434 18.18 1.67 -2.40
C THR A 434 18.35 2.26 -0.99
N LYS A 435 17.28 2.26 -0.20
CA LYS A 435 17.34 2.66 1.22
C LYS A 435 18.25 1.72 2.03
N HIS A 436 18.17 0.41 1.82
CA HIS A 436 19.04 -0.56 2.48
C HIS A 436 20.51 -0.37 2.11
N PHE A 437 20.80 -0.10 0.83
CA PHE A 437 22.12 0.24 0.32
C PHE A 437 22.68 1.46 1.05
N ARG A 438 21.93 2.58 1.09
CA ARG A 438 22.35 3.79 1.81
C ARG A 438 22.61 3.54 3.30
N ILE A 439 21.69 2.83 3.98
CA ILE A 439 21.84 2.54 5.41
C ILE A 439 23.11 1.73 5.68
N THR A 440 23.35 0.69 4.88
CA THR A 440 24.53 -0.19 5.03
C THR A 440 25.82 0.56 4.76
N LEU A 441 25.86 1.36 3.69
CA LEU A 441 27.02 2.15 3.32
C LEU A 441 27.36 3.20 4.38
N LEU A 442 26.37 3.94 4.88
CA LEU A 442 26.57 4.93 5.95
C LEU A 442 26.98 4.30 7.28
N PHE A 443 26.42 3.14 7.62
CA PHE A 443 26.73 2.46 8.88
C PHE A 443 28.19 1.99 8.93
N ALA A 444 28.69 1.44 7.82
CA ALA A 444 30.05 0.90 7.72
C ALA A 444 31.00 1.83 6.93
N PHE A 445 30.70 3.12 6.84
CA PHE A 445 31.57 4.05 6.10
C PHE A 445 32.87 4.31 6.89
N PRO A 446 34.07 4.31 6.27
CA PRO A 446 34.36 4.13 4.84
C PRO A 446 34.69 2.69 4.41
N GLU A 447 34.49 1.68 5.27
CA GLU A 447 34.91 0.28 5.02
C GLU A 447 34.45 -0.30 3.67
N PHE A 448 33.25 0.06 3.20
CA PHE A 448 32.69 -0.40 1.92
C PHE A 448 32.83 0.60 0.78
N TYR A 449 33.66 1.63 0.94
CA TYR A 449 33.92 2.66 -0.10
C TYR A 449 34.33 2.03 -1.44
N GLU A 450 35.38 1.18 -1.44
CA GLU A 450 35.87 0.58 -2.67
C GLU A 450 34.85 -0.39 -3.30
N ASP A 451 34.18 -1.20 -2.47
CA ASP A 451 33.15 -2.12 -2.93
C ASP A 451 31.96 -1.35 -3.54
N ALA A 452 31.57 -0.21 -2.95
CA ALA A 452 30.50 0.65 -3.47
C ALA A 452 30.89 1.24 -4.83
N ILE A 453 32.10 1.79 -4.96
CA ILE A 453 32.58 2.37 -6.22
C ILE A 453 32.69 1.30 -7.32
N SER A 454 33.26 0.14 -6.99
CA SER A 454 33.33 -0.97 -7.94
C SER A 454 31.95 -1.40 -8.42
N PHE A 455 30.94 -1.36 -7.54
CA PHE A 455 29.55 -1.68 -7.87
C PHE A 455 28.93 -0.69 -8.86
N VAL A 456 28.99 0.63 -8.59
CA VAL A 456 28.43 1.65 -9.49
C VAL A 456 29.13 1.65 -10.85
N LEU A 457 30.46 1.52 -10.87
CA LEU A 457 31.22 1.49 -12.12
C LEU A 457 30.88 0.25 -12.94
N HIS A 458 30.79 -0.93 -12.30
CA HIS A 458 30.38 -2.15 -12.98
C HIS A 458 28.97 -2.06 -13.56
N GLY A 459 28.04 -1.49 -12.79
CA GLY A 459 26.67 -1.25 -13.26
C GLY A 459 26.60 -0.22 -14.39
N MET A 460 27.45 0.81 -14.35
CA MET A 460 27.56 1.84 -15.40
C MET A 460 28.10 1.24 -16.71
N VAL A 461 29.17 0.46 -16.66
CA VAL A 461 29.78 -0.22 -17.82
C VAL A 461 28.78 -1.18 -18.50
N ARG A 462 27.90 -1.81 -17.72
CA ARG A 462 26.88 -2.72 -18.23
C ARG A 462 25.54 -2.06 -18.56
N ASN A 463 25.38 -0.77 -18.27
CA ASN A 463 24.11 -0.05 -18.37
C ASN A 463 22.95 -0.71 -17.58
N GLU A 464 23.29 -1.36 -16.46
CA GLU A 464 22.35 -2.06 -15.55
C GLU A 464 21.99 -1.21 -14.33
N LEU A 465 22.63 -0.04 -14.17
CA LEU A 465 22.53 0.80 -12.98
C LEU A 465 21.42 1.85 -13.12
N ALA A 466 20.58 1.97 -12.10
CA ALA A 466 19.66 3.09 -11.99
C ALA A 466 20.39 4.41 -11.63
N ILE A 467 20.04 5.50 -12.31
CA ILE A 467 20.69 6.82 -12.17
C ILE A 467 20.66 7.33 -10.71
N ASN A 468 19.56 7.07 -9.99
CA ASN A 468 19.38 7.50 -8.60
C ASN A 468 20.45 6.92 -7.65
N LEU A 469 21.03 5.75 -7.94
CA LEU A 469 22.06 5.12 -7.10
C LEU A 469 23.34 5.94 -7.03
N TRP A 470 23.68 6.68 -8.09
CA TRP A 470 24.78 7.63 -8.04
C TRP A 470 24.54 8.75 -7.03
N TYR A 471 23.32 9.30 -7.00
CA TYR A 471 22.96 10.36 -6.06
C TYR A 471 22.93 9.87 -4.61
N GLU A 472 22.60 8.59 -4.39
CA GLU A 472 22.71 7.97 -3.06
C GLU A 472 24.16 7.83 -2.59
N ILE A 473 25.10 7.57 -3.50
CA ILE A 473 26.54 7.60 -3.20
C ILE A 473 26.99 9.02 -2.89
N LEU A 474 26.62 10.00 -3.72
CA LEU A 474 26.90 11.42 -3.46
C LEU A 474 26.36 11.86 -2.10
N HIS A 475 25.16 11.41 -1.73
CA HIS A 475 24.57 11.63 -0.43
C HIS A 475 25.42 11.02 0.69
N CYS A 476 25.86 9.77 0.56
CA CYS A 476 26.71 9.11 1.55
C CYS A 476 28.05 9.81 1.76
N PHE A 477 28.56 10.48 0.72
CA PHE A 477 29.84 11.18 0.74
C PHE A 477 29.74 12.63 1.22
N GLY A 478 28.54 13.14 1.53
CA GLY A 478 28.35 14.48 2.11
C GLY A 478 27.51 15.44 1.27
N CYS A 479 27.16 15.10 0.03
CA CYS A 479 26.35 15.94 -0.86
C CYS A 479 24.87 15.51 -0.88
N SER A 480 24.18 15.63 0.25
CA SER A 480 22.80 15.14 0.44
C SER A 480 21.73 15.94 -0.33
N THR A 481 22.04 17.13 -0.81
CA THR A 481 21.08 18.02 -1.51
C THR A 481 20.98 17.75 -3.00
N LEU A 482 21.87 16.94 -3.57
CA LEU A 482 21.96 16.74 -5.02
C LEU A 482 20.99 15.67 -5.51
N LYS A 483 20.28 16.01 -6.57
CA LYS A 483 19.33 15.18 -7.32
C LYS A 483 19.52 15.35 -8.82
N GLU A 484 18.87 14.53 -9.62
CA GLU A 484 18.93 14.59 -11.08
C GLU A 484 18.57 15.96 -11.67
N GLU A 485 17.54 16.61 -11.11
CA GLU A 485 17.07 17.94 -11.53
C GLU A 485 17.98 19.10 -11.09
N SER A 486 19.08 18.82 -10.38
CA SER A 486 19.96 19.87 -9.85
C SER A 486 20.58 20.69 -10.98
N THR A 487 20.50 22.01 -10.83
CA THR A 487 21.11 22.99 -11.72
C THR A 487 22.59 23.18 -11.41
N MET A 488 23.36 23.69 -12.37
CA MET A 488 24.80 23.95 -12.18
C MET A 488 25.13 24.82 -10.95
N PRO A 489 24.40 25.92 -10.65
CA PRO A 489 24.66 26.71 -9.44
C PRO A 489 24.42 25.94 -8.14
N ALA A 490 23.41 25.06 -8.11
CA ALA A 490 23.15 24.22 -6.95
C ALA A 490 24.28 23.21 -6.73
N ILE A 491 24.83 22.64 -7.82
CA ILE A 491 25.99 21.75 -7.80
C ILE A 491 27.24 22.49 -7.31
N GLU A 492 27.54 23.68 -7.85
CA GLU A 492 28.67 24.51 -7.42
C GLU A 492 28.58 24.84 -5.92
N SER A 493 27.39 25.23 -5.45
CA SER A 493 27.16 25.54 -4.03
C SER A 493 27.35 24.31 -3.14
N ALA A 494 26.89 23.12 -3.55
CA ALA A 494 27.03 21.90 -2.78
C ALA A 494 28.49 21.42 -2.71
N LEU A 495 29.21 21.47 -3.85
CA LEU A 495 30.63 21.12 -3.92
C LEU A 495 31.50 22.11 -3.13
N LYS A 496 31.19 23.41 -3.19
CA LYS A 496 31.89 24.44 -2.41
C LYS A 496 31.67 24.23 -0.92
N LYS A 497 30.43 23.99 -0.49
CA LYS A 497 30.11 23.66 0.90
C LYS A 497 30.86 22.40 1.36
N TYR A 498 30.85 21.34 0.56
CA TYR A 498 31.61 20.13 0.88
C TYR A 498 33.11 20.40 1.03
N ALA A 499 33.69 21.16 0.09
CA ALA A 499 35.11 21.54 0.16
C ALA A 499 35.44 22.38 1.40
N ASP A 500 34.53 23.28 1.80
CA ASP A 500 34.67 24.06 3.03
C ASP A 500 34.60 23.15 4.27
N ASP A 501 33.63 22.24 4.32
CA ASP A 501 33.44 21.28 5.41
C ASP A 501 34.66 20.34 5.56
N VAL A 502 35.27 19.94 4.44
CA VAL A 502 36.47 19.10 4.37
C VAL A 502 37.73 19.82 4.91
N LEU A 503 37.81 21.14 4.74
CA LEU A 503 38.92 21.97 5.21
C LEU A 503 38.78 22.36 6.69
N LEU A 504 37.62 22.12 7.32
CA LEU A 504 37.46 22.36 8.75
C LEU A 504 38.41 21.47 9.57
N PRO A 505 38.78 21.91 10.78
CA PRO A 505 39.49 21.07 11.75
C PRO A 505 38.74 19.75 12.01
N PRO A 506 39.44 18.62 12.26
CA PRO A 506 38.80 17.31 12.43
C PRO A 506 37.68 17.25 13.47
N ASP A 507 37.73 18.09 14.51
CA ASP A 507 36.74 18.23 15.58
C ASP A 507 35.47 19.00 15.16
N GLN A 508 35.51 19.70 14.01
CA GLN A 508 34.44 20.54 13.49
C GLN A 508 33.90 20.05 12.13
N GLN A 509 34.45 18.96 11.59
CA GLN A 509 34.02 18.40 10.32
C GLN A 509 32.60 17.85 10.43
N ILE A 510 31.72 18.31 9.54
CA ILE A 510 30.31 17.90 9.47
C ILE A 510 30.15 16.91 8.33
N PHE A 511 30.31 15.62 8.63
CA PHE A 511 30.05 14.56 7.65
C PHE A 511 28.72 13.87 7.91
N VAL A 512 28.09 13.41 6.83
CA VAL A 512 26.92 12.53 6.89
C VAL A 512 27.35 11.14 7.36
N SER A 513 28.57 10.72 7.03
CA SER A 513 29.24 9.54 7.56
C SER A 513 29.89 9.82 8.92
N SER A 514 30.09 8.77 9.72
CA SER A 514 30.80 8.86 11.01
C SER A 514 32.30 9.16 10.87
N GLN A 515 32.90 8.92 9.69
CA GLN A 515 34.32 9.11 9.41
C GLN A 515 34.53 9.64 7.97
N PRO A 516 35.60 10.41 7.71
CA PRO A 516 35.99 10.82 6.36
C PRO A 516 36.62 9.65 5.57
N VAL A 517 36.57 9.73 4.24
CA VAL A 517 37.30 8.81 3.35
C VAL A 517 38.81 9.05 3.45
N ASN A 518 39.60 7.99 3.43
CA ASN A 518 41.04 8.11 3.40
C ASN A 518 41.51 8.71 2.07
N ILE A 519 42.36 9.73 2.14
CA ILE A 519 42.87 10.42 0.95
C ILE A 519 43.64 9.51 0.01
N LYS A 520 44.33 8.50 0.54
CA LYS A 520 45.05 7.51 -0.27
C LYS A 520 44.08 6.68 -1.12
N GLU A 521 42.91 6.35 -0.58
CA GLU A 521 41.86 5.61 -1.30
C GLU A 521 41.23 6.49 -2.39
N VAL A 522 41.01 7.77 -2.11
CA VAL A 522 40.56 8.75 -3.12
C VAL A 522 41.55 8.84 -4.28
N VAL A 523 42.84 9.04 -3.97
CA VAL A 523 43.90 9.14 -4.99
C VAL A 523 43.97 7.86 -5.83
N GLY A 524 43.99 6.70 -5.19
CA GLY A 524 43.99 5.41 -5.89
C GLY A 524 42.73 5.18 -6.73
N THR A 525 41.58 5.70 -6.29
CA THR A 525 40.34 5.67 -7.08
C THR A 525 40.45 6.51 -8.34
N LEU A 526 40.94 7.75 -8.23
CA LEU A 526 41.11 8.64 -9.38
C LEU A 526 42.09 8.09 -10.41
N GLU A 527 43.21 7.51 -9.97
CA GLU A 527 44.18 6.86 -10.86
C GLU A 527 43.57 5.63 -11.56
N ARG A 528 42.82 4.79 -10.83
CA ARG A 528 42.11 3.62 -11.40
C ARG A 528 41.04 4.02 -12.43
N LEU A 529 40.28 5.08 -12.14
CA LEU A 529 39.27 5.62 -13.08
C LEU A 529 39.93 6.13 -14.35
N HIS A 530 41.07 6.82 -14.22
CA HIS A 530 41.81 7.29 -15.38
C HIS A 530 42.25 6.13 -16.28
N GLU A 531 42.91 5.11 -15.71
CA GLU A 531 43.35 3.93 -16.46
C GLU A 531 42.18 3.26 -17.19
N MET A 532 41.07 3.03 -16.47
CA MET A 532 39.88 2.38 -17.02
C MET A 532 39.32 3.12 -18.25
N PHE A 533 39.10 4.44 -18.16
CA PHE A 533 38.55 5.20 -19.28
C PHE A 533 39.56 5.44 -20.40
N MET A 534 40.86 5.50 -20.10
CA MET A 534 41.90 5.58 -21.13
C MET A 534 41.96 4.29 -21.95
N ASP A 535 41.92 3.13 -21.29
CA ASP A 535 41.86 1.82 -21.93
C ASP A 535 40.59 1.68 -22.78
N GLU A 536 39.45 2.14 -22.26
CA GLU A 536 38.19 2.11 -22.98
C GLU A 536 38.23 2.98 -24.25
N ARG A 537 38.77 4.20 -24.15
CA ARG A 537 38.98 5.08 -25.31
C ARG A 537 39.98 4.52 -26.32
N SER A 538 40.95 3.73 -25.86
CA SER A 538 41.92 3.10 -26.76
C SER A 538 41.31 1.95 -27.56
N SER A 539 40.36 1.23 -26.96
CA SER A 539 39.75 -0.01 -27.46
C SER A 539 38.45 0.19 -28.26
N HIS A 540 37.63 1.17 -27.91
CA HIS A 540 36.32 1.39 -28.52
C HIS A 540 36.35 2.34 -29.72
N LYS A 541 35.45 2.12 -30.69
CA LYS A 541 35.27 3.01 -31.85
C LYS A 541 34.27 4.15 -31.59
N LYS A 542 33.42 4.02 -30.57
CA LYS A 542 32.40 5.01 -30.19
C LYS A 542 32.95 6.02 -29.20
N SER A 543 32.32 7.20 -29.15
CA SER A 543 32.58 8.24 -28.15
C SER A 543 32.24 7.72 -26.74
N ILE A 544 33.03 8.07 -25.72
CA ILE A 544 32.73 7.70 -24.33
C ILE A 544 31.43 8.36 -23.83
N TYR A 545 31.07 9.51 -24.38
CA TYR A 545 29.82 10.18 -24.06
C TYR A 545 28.61 9.49 -24.69
N GLU A 546 28.81 8.73 -25.77
CA GLU A 546 27.77 7.90 -26.39
C GLU A 546 27.51 6.64 -25.57
N VAL A 547 28.59 6.03 -25.07
CA VAL A 547 28.49 4.80 -24.27
C VAL A 547 27.84 5.09 -22.91
N TYR A 548 28.14 6.24 -22.31
CA TYR A 548 27.74 6.58 -20.94
C TYR A 548 26.73 7.72 -20.80
N GLU A 549 26.01 8.07 -21.88
CA GLU A 549 25.18 9.27 -21.97
C GLU A 549 24.32 9.55 -20.72
N MET A 550 23.61 8.52 -20.23
CA MET A 550 22.71 8.58 -19.06
C MET A 550 23.45 8.82 -17.73
N HIS A 551 24.74 8.48 -17.65
CA HIS A 551 25.53 8.51 -16.43
C HIS A 551 26.54 9.66 -16.37
N VAL A 552 26.79 10.38 -17.47
CA VAL A 552 27.79 11.47 -17.53
C VAL A 552 27.56 12.51 -16.44
N LYS A 553 26.31 12.95 -16.24
CA LYS A 553 25.97 13.96 -15.24
C LYS A 553 26.30 13.53 -13.80
N PRO A 554 25.72 12.43 -13.27
CA PRO A 554 26.02 11.99 -11.91
C PRO A 554 27.49 11.58 -11.71
N PHE A 555 28.09 10.91 -12.70
CA PHE A 555 29.50 10.50 -12.63
C PHE A 555 30.44 11.72 -12.62
N GLY A 556 30.16 12.75 -13.41
CA GLY A 556 30.93 13.99 -13.41
C GLY A 556 30.90 14.70 -12.06
N ILE A 557 29.73 14.75 -11.41
CA ILE A 557 29.60 15.31 -10.06
C ILE A 557 30.42 14.49 -9.07
N PHE A 558 30.40 13.15 -9.19
CA PHE A 558 31.21 12.27 -8.36
C PHE A 558 32.72 12.50 -8.56
N LEU A 559 33.19 12.63 -9.81
CA LEU A 559 34.59 13.01 -10.10
C LEU A 559 34.96 14.35 -9.48
N ALA A 560 34.08 15.36 -9.60
CA ALA A 560 34.30 16.66 -8.99
C ALA A 560 34.35 16.56 -7.46
N LEU A 561 33.51 15.73 -6.84
CA LEU A 561 33.52 15.49 -5.40
C LEU A 561 34.85 14.86 -4.94
N LEU A 562 35.32 13.82 -5.64
CA LEU A 562 36.62 13.20 -5.37
C LEU A 562 37.77 14.19 -5.58
N ALA A 563 37.67 15.07 -6.58
CA ALA A 563 38.66 16.11 -6.78
C ALA A 563 38.68 17.10 -5.60
N HIS A 564 37.51 17.52 -5.10
CA HIS A 564 37.42 18.40 -3.94
C HIS A 564 37.90 17.75 -2.65
N SER A 565 37.72 16.43 -2.47
CA SER A 565 38.24 15.74 -1.28
C SER A 565 39.77 15.69 -1.25
N MET A 566 40.46 15.86 -2.39
CA MET A 566 41.92 16.05 -2.43
C MET A 566 42.38 17.33 -1.71
N LEU A 567 41.50 18.29 -1.44
CA LEU A 567 41.83 19.46 -0.61
C LEU A 567 42.19 19.07 0.83
N CYS A 568 41.81 17.88 1.31
CA CYS A 568 42.36 17.32 2.56
C CYS A 568 43.89 17.23 2.53
N VAL A 569 44.54 17.04 1.36
CA VAL A 569 46.02 17.02 1.25
C VAL A 569 46.57 18.39 1.67
N LEU A 570 45.86 19.47 1.35
CA LEU A 570 46.25 20.81 1.81
C LEU A 570 46.14 20.89 3.32
N ASN A 571 45.04 20.39 3.90
CA ASN A 571 44.82 20.39 5.34
C ASN A 571 45.93 19.61 6.09
N GLU A 572 46.23 18.39 5.65
CA GLU A 572 47.33 17.58 6.22
C GLU A 572 48.69 18.30 6.16
N ASN A 573 49.00 18.92 5.03
CA ASN A 573 50.27 19.65 4.84
C ASN A 573 50.36 20.91 5.73
N ILE A 574 49.26 21.64 5.92
CA ILE A 574 49.19 22.78 6.84
C ILE A 574 49.51 22.34 8.27
N TYR A 575 48.89 21.25 8.74
CA TYR A 575 49.18 20.70 10.07
C TYR A 575 50.60 20.19 10.21
N GLN A 576 51.16 19.60 9.15
CA GLN A 576 52.54 19.11 9.10
C GLN A 576 53.58 20.21 8.82
N LYS A 577 53.16 21.48 8.66
CA LYS A 577 53.99 22.64 8.29
C LYS A 577 54.80 22.43 7.00
N GLN A 578 54.34 21.55 6.11
CA GLN A 578 54.91 21.38 4.78
C GLN A 578 54.17 22.29 3.80
N GLY A 579 54.90 22.87 2.84
CA GLY A 579 54.27 23.66 1.78
C GLY A 579 53.31 22.79 0.95
N PRO A 580 52.17 23.32 0.48
CA PRO A 580 51.22 22.53 -0.29
C PRO A 580 51.84 22.04 -1.60
N ASN A 581 51.77 20.73 -1.87
CA ASN A 581 52.26 20.17 -3.13
C ASN A 581 51.27 20.42 -4.28
N ILE A 582 51.28 21.66 -4.80
CA ILE A 582 50.42 22.09 -5.91
C ILE A 582 50.64 21.24 -7.16
N SER A 583 51.88 20.81 -7.41
CA SER A 583 52.21 20.00 -8.59
C SER A 583 51.49 18.64 -8.58
N GLN A 584 51.39 18.01 -7.39
CA GLN A 584 50.70 16.73 -7.23
C GLN A 584 49.18 16.89 -7.32
N LEU A 585 48.62 17.96 -6.73
CA LEU A 585 47.18 18.26 -6.84
C LEU A 585 46.76 18.56 -8.27
N TRP A 586 47.57 19.36 -9.00
CA TRP A 586 47.37 19.59 -10.42
C TRP A 586 47.41 18.28 -11.21
N ARG A 587 48.45 17.45 -11.01
CA ARG A 587 48.60 16.16 -11.70
C ARG A 587 47.34 15.30 -11.53
N LEU A 588 46.86 15.15 -10.30
CA LEU A 588 45.69 14.34 -10.01
C LEU A 588 44.40 14.93 -10.60
N LEU A 589 44.16 16.23 -10.43
CA LEU A 589 43.00 16.91 -11.01
C LEU A 589 42.98 16.77 -12.54
N HIS A 590 44.12 16.99 -13.19
CA HIS A 590 44.27 16.88 -14.63
C HIS A 590 44.02 15.45 -15.12
N ILE A 591 44.65 14.45 -14.49
CA ILE A 591 44.48 13.02 -14.82
C ILE A 591 43.01 12.57 -14.68
N SER A 592 42.32 13.03 -13.64
CA SER A 592 40.92 12.65 -13.35
C SER A 592 39.95 12.98 -14.49
N PHE A 593 40.12 14.17 -15.09
CA PHE A 593 39.26 14.66 -16.16
C PHE A 593 39.83 14.40 -17.56
N TYR A 594 41.11 14.01 -17.66
CA TYR A 594 41.81 13.86 -18.94
C TYR A 594 41.07 13.00 -19.98
N PRO A 595 40.53 11.80 -19.63
CA PRO A 595 39.82 10.96 -20.58
C PRO A 595 38.57 11.63 -21.14
N TRP A 596 37.98 12.59 -20.42
CA TRP A 596 36.72 13.22 -20.75
C TRP A 596 36.87 14.54 -21.51
N LEU A 597 38.02 15.21 -21.36
CA LEU A 597 38.24 16.56 -21.90
C LEU A 597 39.18 16.60 -23.11
N HIS A 598 40.22 15.75 -23.13
CA HIS A 598 41.32 15.88 -24.08
C HIS A 598 41.23 14.88 -25.25
N PRO A 599 41.64 15.27 -26.47
CA PRO A 599 41.71 14.33 -27.60
C PRO A 599 42.88 13.36 -27.46
N LEU A 600 42.71 12.12 -27.93
CA LEU A 600 43.79 11.12 -28.01
C LEU A 600 44.43 11.15 -29.39
N LYS A 601 45.77 11.10 -29.43
CA LYS A 601 46.51 10.99 -30.68
C LYS A 601 46.69 9.52 -31.05
N LYS A 602 46.00 9.05 -32.10
CA LYS A 602 46.35 7.80 -32.80
C LYS A 602 47.13 8.15 -34.07
N GLU A 603 47.94 7.20 -34.56
CA GLU A 603 49.00 7.34 -35.56
C GLU A 603 48.78 8.39 -36.68
N THR A 604 47.55 8.58 -37.18
CA THR A 604 47.21 9.55 -38.23
C THR A 604 46.01 10.46 -37.93
N CYS A 605 45.37 10.35 -36.77
CA CYS A 605 44.17 11.12 -36.43
C CYS A 605 44.01 11.40 -34.93
N PHE A 606 43.33 12.51 -34.62
CA PHE A 606 42.92 12.82 -33.25
C PHE A 606 41.52 12.28 -32.99
N LEU A 607 41.38 11.50 -31.92
CA LEU A 607 40.09 10.99 -31.45
C LEU A 607 39.58 11.89 -30.32
N PHE A 608 38.61 12.73 -30.64
CA PHE A 608 37.89 13.52 -29.65
C PHE A 608 37.04 12.61 -28.74
N PRO A 609 36.84 12.99 -27.46
CA PRO A 609 36.07 12.14 -26.57
C PRO A 609 34.57 12.21 -26.83
N TRP A 610 34.04 13.27 -27.45
CA TRP A 610 32.62 13.47 -27.77
C TRP A 610 32.38 13.64 -29.29
N SER A 611 31.13 13.43 -29.72
CA SER A 611 30.60 13.81 -31.05
C SER A 611 29.74 15.07 -30.97
N ASP A 612 29.30 15.61 -32.11
CA ASP A 612 28.49 16.85 -32.16
C ASP A 612 27.13 16.71 -31.43
N GLU A 613 26.57 15.50 -31.36
CA GLU A 613 25.30 15.24 -30.67
C GLU A 613 25.41 15.31 -29.13
N GLN A 614 26.62 15.13 -28.58
CA GLN A 614 26.89 15.02 -27.14
C GLN A 614 27.53 16.28 -26.55
N ILE A 615 27.48 17.40 -27.28
CA ILE A 615 28.11 18.65 -26.90
C ILE A 615 27.66 19.14 -25.51
N GLU A 616 26.38 19.02 -25.16
CA GLU A 616 25.87 19.51 -23.87
C GLU A 616 26.44 18.70 -22.69
N ASN A 617 26.59 17.39 -22.84
CA ASN A 617 27.21 16.54 -21.82
C ASN A 617 28.71 16.83 -21.66
N ALA A 618 29.42 17.06 -22.77
CA ALA A 618 30.83 17.49 -22.74
C ALA A 618 30.99 18.87 -22.09
N ARG A 619 30.08 19.81 -22.40
CA ARG A 619 30.05 21.13 -21.78
C ARG A 619 29.82 21.05 -20.27
N PHE A 620 28.91 20.18 -19.83
CA PHE A 620 28.64 19.94 -18.40
C PHE A 620 29.90 19.44 -17.67
N LEU A 621 30.59 18.42 -18.21
CA LEU A 621 31.83 17.92 -17.61
C LEU A 621 32.95 18.97 -17.60
N PHE A 622 33.06 19.77 -18.66
CA PHE A 622 34.00 20.89 -18.71
C PHE A 622 33.69 21.93 -17.61
N GLN A 623 32.42 22.30 -17.43
CA GLN A 623 32.03 23.23 -16.37
C GLN A 623 32.37 22.72 -14.97
N LEU A 624 32.22 21.42 -14.71
CA LEU A 624 32.63 20.81 -13.43
C LEU A 624 34.14 20.88 -13.22
N PHE A 625 34.93 20.66 -14.27
CA PHE A 625 36.37 20.84 -14.21
C PHE A 625 36.76 22.30 -13.89
N VAL A 626 36.07 23.27 -14.50
CA VAL A 626 36.25 24.70 -14.20
C VAL A 626 35.89 25.03 -12.75
N ILE A 627 34.79 24.49 -12.22
CA ILE A 627 34.40 24.68 -10.81
C ILE A 627 35.50 24.16 -9.88
N CYS A 628 36.05 22.97 -10.17
CA CYS A 628 37.18 22.44 -9.41
C CYS A 628 38.39 23.39 -9.50
N LEU A 629 38.80 23.81 -10.70
CA LEU A 629 39.94 24.73 -10.87
C LEU A 629 39.76 26.04 -10.10
N LYS A 630 38.57 26.65 -10.19
CA LYS A 630 38.23 27.89 -9.49
C LYS A 630 38.34 27.70 -7.98
N ASN A 631 37.76 26.64 -7.43
CA ASN A 631 37.82 26.39 -5.99
C ASN A 631 39.25 26.10 -5.52
N PHE A 632 40.00 25.28 -6.25
CA PHE A 632 41.43 25.06 -5.97
C PHE A 632 42.22 26.37 -6.01
N HIS A 633 41.99 27.23 -7.00
CA HIS A 633 42.66 28.52 -7.10
C HIS A 633 42.30 29.45 -5.93
N GLU A 634 41.01 29.59 -5.60
CA GLU A 634 40.54 30.39 -4.46
C GLU A 634 41.20 29.92 -3.16
N LYS A 635 41.22 28.61 -2.89
CA LYS A 635 41.82 28.04 -1.67
C LYS A 635 43.34 28.12 -1.64
N LEU A 636 44.01 28.00 -2.79
CA LEU A 636 45.47 28.07 -2.89
C LEU A 636 46.01 29.51 -2.92
N SER A 637 45.18 30.51 -3.27
CA SER A 637 45.60 31.91 -3.40
C SER A 637 46.16 32.54 -2.11
N GLY A 638 45.82 31.98 -0.95
CA GLY A 638 46.35 32.40 0.35
C GLY A 638 47.75 31.83 0.69
N TYR A 639 48.32 30.95 -0.13
CA TYR A 639 49.62 30.33 0.10
C TYR A 639 50.70 30.92 -0.81
N ASN A 640 51.86 31.24 -0.23
CA ASN A 640 53.02 31.74 -0.98
C ASN A 640 53.69 30.61 -1.78
N CYS A 641 53.17 30.34 -2.98
CA CYS A 641 53.67 29.29 -3.87
C CYS A 641 54.31 29.88 -5.13
N GLU A 642 55.39 29.27 -5.63
CA GLU A 642 56.15 29.75 -6.80
C GLU A 642 55.34 29.70 -8.11
N LYS A 643 54.38 28.78 -8.23
CA LYS A 643 53.49 28.62 -9.39
C LYS A 643 52.06 28.40 -8.92
N SER A 644 51.12 29.09 -9.56
CA SER A 644 49.69 28.86 -9.33
C SER A 644 49.22 27.64 -10.12
N ILE A 645 48.10 27.04 -9.69
CA ILE A 645 47.47 25.94 -10.43
C ILE A 645 47.11 26.33 -11.88
N LEU A 646 46.81 27.61 -12.11
CA LEU A 646 46.53 28.18 -13.43
C LEU A 646 47.77 28.21 -14.32
N SER A 647 48.97 28.40 -13.76
CA SER A 647 50.22 28.32 -14.52
C SER A 647 50.45 26.90 -15.07
N TYR A 648 50.09 25.87 -14.29
CA TYR A 648 50.16 24.48 -14.73
C TYR A 648 49.09 24.17 -15.79
N PHE A 649 47.85 24.64 -15.61
CA PHE A 649 46.79 24.54 -16.61
C PHE A 649 47.22 25.15 -17.95
N TRP A 650 47.74 26.38 -17.94
CA TRP A 650 48.20 27.05 -19.14
C TRP A 650 49.31 26.27 -19.86
N SER A 651 50.26 25.71 -19.10
CA SER A 651 51.36 24.92 -19.66
C SER A 651 50.83 23.66 -20.37
N SER A 652 49.91 22.92 -19.73
CA SER A 652 49.29 21.73 -20.32
C SER A 652 48.38 22.07 -21.51
N TYR A 653 47.66 23.19 -21.46
CA TYR A 653 46.83 23.65 -22.57
C TYR A 653 47.66 23.94 -23.83
N VAL A 654 48.77 24.67 -23.68
CA VAL A 654 49.70 24.97 -24.78
C VAL A 654 50.29 23.69 -25.36
N GLU A 655 50.67 22.75 -24.51
CA GLU A 655 51.23 21.47 -24.94
C GLU A 655 50.23 20.61 -25.73
N ILE A 656 48.99 20.49 -25.25
CA ILE A 656 48.00 19.60 -25.85
C ILE A 656 47.40 20.20 -27.12
N TYR A 657 47.01 21.47 -27.10
CA TYR A 657 46.21 22.07 -28.16
C TYR A 657 47.01 22.94 -29.12
N VAL A 658 47.94 23.78 -28.61
CA VAL A 658 48.67 24.75 -29.44
C VAL A 658 49.82 24.08 -30.20
N LYS A 659 50.59 23.19 -29.55
CA LYS A 659 51.68 22.47 -30.21
C LYS A 659 51.21 21.37 -31.18
N SER A 660 49.95 20.95 -31.08
CA SER A 660 49.39 19.84 -31.86
C SER A 660 48.61 20.27 -33.11
N ASP A 661 48.61 21.57 -33.45
CA ASP A 661 47.84 22.17 -34.57
C ASP A 661 46.35 21.80 -34.59
N LEU A 662 45.78 21.49 -33.41
CA LEU A 662 44.36 21.22 -33.25
C LEU A 662 43.61 22.55 -33.34
N ARG A 663 42.73 22.70 -34.34
CA ARG A 663 41.82 23.86 -34.42
C ARG A 663 41.14 24.03 -33.06
N HIS A 664 41.22 25.24 -32.51
CA HIS A 664 40.65 25.60 -31.22
C HIS A 664 39.28 24.94 -31.04
N CYS A 665 39.17 24.00 -30.09
CA CYS A 665 37.86 23.65 -29.57
C CYS A 665 37.29 24.95 -28.99
N TYR A 666 36.24 25.49 -29.63
CA TYR A 666 35.55 26.73 -29.29
C TYR A 666 35.19 26.85 -27.78
N PHE A 667 35.21 25.75 -27.04
CA PHE A 667 34.97 25.65 -25.60
C PHE A 667 36.01 26.34 -24.70
N CYS A 668 37.28 26.42 -25.12
CA CYS A 668 38.33 27.03 -24.27
C CYS A 668 38.38 28.56 -24.33
N VAL A 669 37.70 29.19 -25.29
CA VAL A 669 37.78 30.65 -25.51
C VAL A 669 36.80 31.44 -24.62
N SER A 670 35.97 30.75 -23.82
CA SER A 670 35.01 31.37 -22.89
C SER A 670 35.50 31.39 -21.43
N PHE A 671 36.83 31.36 -21.21
CA PHE A 671 37.45 31.45 -19.89
C PHE A 671 37.82 32.89 -19.53
#